data_AF-A0A8P4KH02-F1
#
_entry.id   AF-A0A8P4KH02-F1
#
_cell.length_a   1.000
_cell.length_b   1.000
_cell.length_c   1.000
_cell.angle_alpha   90.00
_cell.angle_beta   90.00
_cell.angle_gamma   90.00
#
_symmetry.space_group_name_H-M   'P 1'
#
loop_
_entity.id
_entity.type
_entity.pdbx_description
1 polymer ?
#
loop_
_entity_poly.entity_id
_entity_poly.type
_entity_poly.pdbx_seq_one_letter_code
_entity_poly.pdbx_strand_id
1 'polypeptide(L)'
;MFGMEKQLEELKQQLEKQCLINQELQRQNKDLEQRLQEKETLLQDLQSQYHDLEFPSQTGNEIDPEVRKSRAAVIAPEPIPETLNIARTRVKKTASETNLIVKAIQKNDFLSRLDDEQTAMMVDLLTVSKFNPGEDVIKEGSEGDSMYIVAAGELRVTQTGRDLRNLTTGDVFGELAILYNCKRTATVKAKTAVRLWSMERQTYRTIITNKSKKKREQLMGFLKTSRTLKDLNDVQLSKLIDSMEEVKYQDKDVIVREGAEANTFYIILKGEVLVTKNVNGHQKQIRRMGKGEHFGEQALIREVLRTATCTADGPVTCFSIDKEVFEETIPVEHLELFDDSKVLQEAQAPEKSSPSSTLRFKDLVPMLYQEGRYQGDPVTLGVGGFGRVELMTTVNHGAYYAMKRVSKKHIVAKRQEEHMLFEKKILKVIQCDFIVRLHAAFKDTRYIYMVMEFCAGGEIWTKLKEVGRFDEPIAVFCTACVVEAYAYLHKKNIMYRDLKPENLMLDIKGYVKLVDFGFAKEMVRGEKTYSFVGTPEYMAPEIIKNQGHDFAVDFWSLGILIFELLVGSPPFSSSEPQKIYAKILDGVLKYPPYLSEAAKSIISKLSRPRPGQRLGNTKNGIKDVRNHRWFSSMNWHKLRVGQLNAPTVRLIRKGPCYINFDRFPIL
;
A
#
# COMPACT_ATOMS: atom_id res chain seq x y z
N MET A 1 -59.83 -45.47 28.60
CA MET A 1 -58.85 -45.90 29.62
C MET A 1 -57.63 -46.59 28.99
N PHE A 2 -57.77 -47.59 28.12
CA PHE A 2 -56.65 -48.35 27.52
C PHE A 2 -55.54 -47.57 26.79
N GLY A 3 -55.82 -46.42 26.15
CA GLY A 3 -54.80 -45.64 25.44
C GLY A 3 -53.85 -44.85 26.35
N MET A 4 -54.32 -44.48 27.54
CA MET A 4 -53.56 -43.64 28.49
C MET A 4 -52.58 -44.49 29.31
N GLU A 5 -52.94 -45.73 29.62
CA GLU A 5 -52.05 -46.70 30.28
C GLU A 5 -50.86 -47.08 29.40
N LYS A 6 -51.07 -47.23 28.09
CA LYS A 6 -49.98 -47.53 27.14
C LYS A 6 -48.97 -46.38 27.03
N GLN A 7 -49.43 -45.13 26.98
CA GLN A 7 -48.56 -43.97 26.98
C GLN A 7 -47.80 -43.79 28.29
N LEU A 8 -48.44 -44.09 29.43
CA LEU A 8 -47.78 -44.05 30.74
C LEU A 8 -46.65 -45.09 30.81
N GLU A 9 -46.85 -46.27 30.23
CA GLU A 9 -45.85 -47.33 30.23
C GLU A 9 -44.66 -47.02 29.29
N GLU A 10 -44.91 -46.42 28.12
CA GLU A 10 -43.86 -45.94 27.22
C GLU A 10 -43.02 -44.81 27.86
N LEU A 11 -43.66 -43.89 28.59
CA LEU A 11 -42.97 -42.82 29.33
C LEU A 11 -42.12 -43.38 30.49
N LYS A 12 -42.59 -44.40 31.20
CA LYS A 12 -41.80 -45.08 32.23
C LYS A 12 -40.56 -45.76 31.65
N GLN A 13 -40.69 -46.46 30.54
CA GLN A 13 -39.55 -47.09 29.86
C GLN A 13 -38.53 -46.07 29.35
N GLN A 14 -38.99 -44.93 28.83
CA GLN A 14 -38.10 -43.83 28.45
C GLN A 14 -37.37 -43.24 29.65
N LEU A 15 -38.06 -43.03 30.77
CA LEU A 15 -37.48 -42.49 32.00
C LEU A 15 -36.44 -43.44 32.59
N GLU A 16 -36.70 -44.75 32.62
CA GLU A 16 -35.73 -45.76 33.06
C GLU A 16 -34.47 -45.77 32.19
N LYS A 17 -34.64 -45.73 30.86
CA LYS A 17 -33.51 -45.66 29.93
C LYS A 17 -32.68 -44.39 30.13
N GLN A 18 -33.34 -43.26 30.38
CA GLN A 18 -32.67 -41.99 30.65
C GLN A 18 -31.93 -41.99 31.99
N CYS A 19 -32.50 -42.67 33.00
CA CYS A 19 -31.88 -42.82 34.31
C CYS A 19 -30.60 -43.68 34.22
N LEU A 20 -30.62 -44.76 33.45
CA LEU A 20 -29.45 -45.60 33.16
C LEU A 20 -28.32 -44.82 32.44
N ILE A 21 -28.67 -43.99 31.44
CA ILE A 21 -27.70 -43.16 30.73
C ILE A 21 -27.06 -42.13 31.68
N ASN A 22 -27.86 -41.50 32.54
CA ASN A 22 -27.35 -40.53 33.51
C ASN A 22 -26.43 -41.18 34.55
N GLN A 23 -26.72 -42.40 34.99
CA GLN A 23 -25.84 -43.16 35.88
C GLN A 23 -24.50 -43.48 35.22
N GLU A 24 -24.49 -43.88 33.95
CA GLU A 24 -23.25 -44.15 33.21
C GLU A 24 -22.44 -42.87 32.96
N LEU A 25 -23.10 -41.75 32.63
CA LEU A 25 -22.44 -40.45 32.50
C LEU A 25 -21.83 -39.97 33.82
N GLN A 26 -22.52 -40.18 34.95
CA GLN A 26 -21.96 -39.89 36.27
C GLN A 26 -20.73 -40.75 36.59
N ARG A 27 -20.74 -42.02 36.20
CA ARG A 27 -19.59 -42.92 36.34
C ARG A 27 -18.41 -42.45 35.50
N GLN A 28 -18.65 -42.03 34.25
CA GLN A 28 -17.62 -41.52 33.35
C GLN A 28 -17.03 -40.19 33.83
N ASN A 29 -17.86 -39.27 34.33
CA ASN A 29 -17.37 -38.01 34.90
C ASN A 29 -16.49 -38.25 36.12
N LYS A 30 -16.86 -39.20 36.99
CA LYS A 30 -16.04 -39.56 38.15
C LYS A 30 -14.68 -40.16 37.77
N ASP A 31 -14.62 -40.98 36.72
CA ASP A 31 -13.37 -41.51 36.17
C ASP A 31 -12.49 -40.39 35.56
N LEU A 32 -13.11 -39.43 34.85
CA LEU A 32 -12.41 -38.28 34.29
C LEU A 32 -11.85 -37.34 35.36
N GLU A 33 -12.62 -37.07 36.42
CA GLU A 33 -12.16 -36.28 37.57
C GLU A 33 -10.97 -36.94 38.27
N GLN A 34 -11.01 -38.27 38.45
CA GLN A 34 -9.88 -39.01 39.03
C GLN A 34 -8.62 -38.91 38.16
N ARG A 35 -8.74 -39.09 36.84
CA ARG A 35 -7.60 -38.95 35.91
C ARG A 35 -7.05 -37.52 35.84
N LEU A 36 -7.91 -36.53 35.99
CA LEU A 36 -7.49 -35.12 36.03
C LEU A 36 -6.66 -34.87 37.28
N GLN A 37 -7.10 -35.36 38.43
CA GLN A 37 -6.39 -35.20 39.69
C GLN A 37 -5.05 -35.95 39.72
N GLU A 38 -4.99 -37.16 39.15
CA GLU A 38 -3.74 -37.90 38.94
C GLU A 38 -2.75 -37.10 38.07
N LYS A 39 -3.21 -36.46 36.99
CA LYS A 39 -2.37 -35.62 36.14
C LYS A 39 -1.91 -34.34 36.83
N GLU A 40 -2.78 -33.68 37.61
CA GLU A 40 -2.40 -32.49 38.38
C GLU A 40 -1.33 -32.80 39.42
N THR A 41 -1.42 -33.97 40.05
CA THR A 41 -0.43 -34.46 41.01
C THR A 41 0.90 -34.72 40.31
N LEU A 42 0.88 -35.39 39.15
CA LEU A 42 2.07 -35.62 38.33
C LEU A 42 2.75 -34.31 37.87
N LEU A 43 1.94 -33.29 37.58
CA LEU A 43 2.41 -31.98 37.15
C LEU A 43 3.07 -31.21 38.31
N GLN A 44 2.52 -31.31 39.52
CA GLN A 44 3.15 -30.78 40.73
C GLN A 44 4.46 -31.51 41.07
N ASP A 45 4.51 -32.83 40.94
CA ASP A 45 5.74 -33.61 41.15
C ASP A 45 6.83 -33.24 40.14
N LEU A 46 6.48 -33.09 38.85
CA LEU A 46 7.41 -32.63 37.81
C LEU A 46 7.89 -31.20 38.04
N GLN A 47 7.02 -30.31 38.52
CA GLN A 47 7.39 -28.93 38.86
C GLN A 47 8.31 -28.88 40.08
N SER A 48 8.10 -29.74 41.08
CA SER A 48 8.99 -29.85 42.24
C SER A 48 10.36 -30.42 41.84
N GLN A 49 10.40 -31.41 40.96
CA GLN A 49 11.67 -31.97 40.43
C GLN A 49 12.46 -30.97 39.58
N TYR A 50 11.80 -29.99 38.96
CA TYR A 50 12.45 -28.93 38.18
C TYR A 50 13.06 -27.82 39.05
N HIS A 51 12.64 -27.67 40.30
CA HIS A 51 13.16 -26.62 41.19
C HIS A 51 14.50 -27.00 41.84
N ASP A 52 14.83 -28.29 41.92
CA ASP A 52 16.04 -28.81 42.58
C ASP A 52 17.26 -28.96 41.64
N LEU A 53 17.15 -28.54 40.37
CA LEU A 53 18.23 -28.60 39.37
C LEU A 53 18.68 -27.19 38.96
N GLU A 54 19.42 -26.50 39.83
CA GLU A 54 20.22 -25.34 39.43
C GLU A 54 21.56 -25.80 38.81
N PHE A 55 21.72 -25.62 37.50
CA PHE A 55 23.02 -25.69 36.80
C PHE A 55 23.07 -24.66 35.63
N PRO A 56 24.27 -24.24 35.21
CA PRO A 56 24.56 -22.87 34.79
C PRO A 56 24.20 -22.61 33.33
N SER A 57 23.87 -21.34 33.07
CA SER A 57 23.60 -20.72 31.78
C SER A 57 24.49 -21.22 30.63
N GLN A 58 23.90 -22.02 29.72
CA GLN A 58 24.30 -22.09 28.32
C GLN A 58 23.07 -22.19 27.41
N THR A 59 23.08 -21.31 26.41
CA THR A 59 22.06 -21.00 25.43
C THR A 59 21.54 -22.21 24.66
N GLY A 60 20.28 -22.55 24.86
CA GLY A 60 19.49 -23.45 24.02
C GLY A 60 18.05 -22.96 23.99
N ASN A 61 17.76 -21.99 23.12
CA ASN A 61 16.40 -21.48 22.95
C ASN A 61 15.55 -22.55 22.24
N GLU A 62 14.65 -23.20 22.99
CA GLU A 62 13.39 -23.66 22.42
C GLU A 62 12.65 -22.44 21.88
N ILE A 63 12.44 -22.42 20.56
CA ILE A 63 11.83 -21.31 19.84
C ILE A 63 10.32 -21.34 20.14
N ASP A 64 9.91 -20.59 21.15
CA ASP A 64 8.57 -20.00 21.20
C ASP A 64 8.38 -19.18 19.89
N PRO A 65 7.23 -19.25 19.17
CA PRO A 65 7.10 -18.57 17.90
C PRO A 65 7.34 -17.07 18.10
N GLU A 66 8.45 -16.56 17.57
CA GLU A 66 8.74 -15.13 17.54
C GLU A 66 7.47 -14.40 17.09
N VAL A 67 6.92 -13.57 17.97
CA VAL A 67 5.88 -12.60 17.64
C VAL A 67 6.33 -11.88 16.37
N ARG A 68 5.54 -12.02 15.29
CA ARG A 68 5.73 -11.42 13.97
C ARG A 68 6.34 -10.01 14.15
N LYS A 69 7.64 -9.81 13.86
CA LYS A 69 8.24 -8.46 13.85
C LYS A 69 7.46 -7.64 12.83
N SER A 70 6.49 -6.87 13.31
CA SER A 70 5.45 -6.29 12.46
C SER A 70 6.06 -5.21 11.58
N ARG A 71 5.77 -5.25 10.28
CA ARG A 71 5.94 -4.07 9.41
C ARG A 71 5.19 -2.88 10.00
N ALA A 72 5.55 -1.69 9.56
CA ALA A 72 4.76 -0.52 9.88
C ALA A 72 3.28 -0.75 9.50
N ALA A 73 2.36 -0.26 10.33
CA ALA A 73 0.94 -0.50 10.16
C ALA A 73 0.46 -0.03 8.78
N VAL A 74 -0.28 -0.91 8.09
CA VAL A 74 -0.82 -0.66 6.76
C VAL A 74 -1.82 0.49 6.82
N ILE A 75 -1.74 1.43 5.86
CA ILE A 75 -2.61 2.61 5.83
C ILE A 75 -3.80 2.37 4.93
N ALA A 76 -4.99 2.33 5.54
CA ALA A 76 -6.26 2.14 4.84
C ALA A 76 -6.75 3.42 4.14
N PRO A 77 -7.50 3.31 3.03
CA PRO A 77 -8.05 4.46 2.35
C PRO A 77 -9.21 5.04 3.15
N GLU A 78 -9.31 6.37 3.11
CA GLU A 78 -10.49 7.11 3.55
C GLU A 78 -10.95 8.00 2.39
N PRO A 79 -12.27 8.10 2.16
CA PRO A 79 -12.82 8.94 1.10
C PRO A 79 -12.42 10.40 1.35
N ILE A 80 -11.87 11.03 0.30
CA ILE A 80 -11.59 12.47 0.29
C ILE A 80 -12.85 13.14 -0.29
N PRO A 81 -13.50 14.06 0.43
CA PRO A 81 -14.63 14.81 -0.12
C PRO A 81 -14.19 15.58 -1.37
N GLU A 82 -14.92 15.45 -2.49
CA GLU A 82 -14.60 16.13 -3.75
C GLU A 82 -14.68 17.66 -3.62
N THR A 83 -15.47 18.15 -2.68
CA THR A 83 -15.58 19.56 -2.31
C THR A 83 -15.65 19.69 -0.80
N LEU A 84 -14.66 20.36 -0.20
CA LEU A 84 -14.81 20.84 1.17
C LEU A 84 -15.57 22.17 1.11
N ASN A 85 -16.68 22.24 1.84
CA ASN A 85 -17.33 23.51 2.16
C ASN A 85 -16.46 24.26 3.19
N ILE A 86 -15.32 24.79 2.72
CA ILE A 86 -14.32 25.58 3.47
C ILE A 86 -14.98 26.80 4.18
N ALA A 87 -16.16 27.22 3.73
CA ALA A 87 -16.82 28.44 4.17
C ALA A 87 -17.44 28.42 5.59
N ARG A 88 -17.69 27.24 6.19
CA ARG A 88 -18.53 27.16 7.42
C ARG A 88 -17.78 27.07 8.77
N THR A 89 -16.44 27.04 8.79
CA THR A 89 -15.68 26.73 10.03
C THR A 89 -14.48 27.65 10.29
N ARG A 90 -14.45 28.87 9.71
CA ARG A 90 -13.34 29.81 9.93
C ARG A 90 -13.42 30.45 11.32
N VAL A 91 -12.44 30.16 12.17
CA VAL A 91 -12.22 30.87 13.44
C VAL A 91 -11.20 31.99 13.19
N LYS A 92 -11.61 33.25 13.44
CA LYS A 92 -10.69 34.40 13.39
C LYS A 92 -9.60 34.24 14.43
N LYS A 93 -8.34 34.44 14.00
CA LYS A 93 -7.14 34.34 14.83
C LYS A 93 -6.47 35.71 14.92
N THR A 94 -5.96 36.05 16.09
CA THR A 94 -5.17 37.28 16.26
C THR A 94 -3.80 37.14 15.59
N ALA A 95 -3.13 38.27 15.30
CA ALA A 95 -1.79 38.24 14.71
C ALA A 95 -0.78 37.47 15.58
N SER A 96 -0.89 37.57 16.90
CA SER A 96 -0.06 36.81 17.84
C SER A 96 -0.30 35.31 17.74
N GLU A 97 -1.56 34.88 17.69
CA GLU A 97 -1.92 33.47 17.56
C GLU A 97 -1.48 32.90 16.21
N THR A 98 -1.67 33.64 15.12
CA THR A 98 -1.19 33.25 13.79
C THR A 98 0.32 33.04 13.79
N ASN A 99 1.09 33.97 14.34
CA ASN A 99 2.55 33.84 14.44
C ASN A 99 2.98 32.62 15.26
N LEU A 100 2.26 32.31 16.34
CA LEU A 100 2.53 31.16 17.19
C LEU A 100 2.28 29.84 16.45
N ILE A 101 1.16 29.75 15.73
CA ILE A 101 0.81 28.59 14.90
C ILE A 101 1.83 28.39 13.80
N VAL A 102 2.21 29.45 13.08
CA VAL A 102 3.20 29.38 11.99
C VAL A 102 4.55 28.88 12.52
N LYS A 103 5.02 29.40 13.66
CA LYS A 103 6.25 28.92 14.30
C LYS A 103 6.14 27.45 14.71
N ALA A 104 5.00 27.01 15.25
CA ALA A 104 4.78 25.61 15.61
C ALA A 104 4.81 24.68 14.39
N ILE A 105 4.19 25.09 13.28
CA ILE A 105 4.22 24.39 11.99
C ILE A 105 5.65 24.28 11.47
N GLN A 106 6.41 25.38 11.46
CA GLN A 106 7.79 25.43 10.96
C GLN A 106 8.79 24.65 11.84
N LYS A 107 8.54 24.54 13.15
CA LYS A 107 9.37 23.76 14.08
C LYS A 107 9.13 22.25 13.92
N ASN A 108 7.99 21.83 13.39
CA ASN A 108 7.68 20.41 13.23
C ASN A 108 8.37 19.85 11.97
N ASP A 109 9.13 18.76 12.13
CA ASP A 109 9.91 18.11 11.05
C ASP A 109 9.10 17.77 9.79
N PHE A 110 7.81 17.55 9.98
CA PHE A 110 6.92 17.15 8.93
C PHE A 110 6.12 18.34 8.35
N LEU A 111 5.51 19.18 9.20
CA LEU A 111 4.71 20.32 8.74
C LEU A 111 5.57 21.48 8.19
N SER A 112 6.86 21.53 8.53
CA SER A 112 7.81 22.51 7.98
C SER A 112 8.01 22.44 6.47
N ARG A 113 7.57 21.35 5.83
CA ARG A 113 7.65 21.15 4.37
C ARG A 113 6.51 21.81 3.59
N LEU A 114 5.52 22.37 4.30
CA LEU A 114 4.41 23.09 3.70
C LEU A 114 4.90 24.46 3.20
N ASP A 115 4.38 24.89 2.06
CA ASP A 115 4.62 26.26 1.59
C ASP A 115 3.75 27.28 2.33
N ASP A 116 3.97 28.56 2.03
CA ASP A 116 3.28 29.67 2.66
C ASP A 116 1.76 29.66 2.42
N GLU A 117 1.29 29.23 1.23
CA GLU A 117 -0.13 29.17 0.89
C GLU A 117 -0.83 28.03 1.66
N GLN A 118 -0.20 26.85 1.72
CA GLN A 118 -0.67 25.71 2.51
C GLN A 118 -0.67 26.04 4.01
N THR A 119 0.37 26.70 4.50
CA THR A 119 0.49 27.14 5.90
C THR A 119 -0.62 28.14 6.23
N ALA A 120 -0.87 29.12 5.38
CA ALA A 120 -1.95 30.08 5.56
C ALA A 120 -3.33 29.40 5.57
N MET A 121 -3.59 28.47 4.63
CA MET A 121 -4.82 27.69 4.63
C MET A 121 -4.99 26.83 5.89
N MET A 122 -3.90 26.25 6.40
CA MET A 122 -3.94 25.51 7.66
C MET A 122 -4.29 26.42 8.84
N VAL A 123 -3.63 27.59 8.94
CA VAL A 123 -3.94 28.58 9.97
C VAL A 123 -5.42 28.97 9.91
N ASP A 124 -5.98 29.24 8.73
CA ASP A 124 -7.37 29.63 8.57
C ASP A 124 -8.36 28.54 9.04
N LEU A 125 -8.03 27.28 8.81
CA LEU A 125 -8.93 26.14 9.04
C LEU A 125 -8.77 25.44 10.39
N LEU A 126 -7.77 25.81 11.19
CA LEU A 126 -7.65 25.33 12.57
C LEU A 126 -8.85 25.79 13.42
N THR A 127 -9.45 24.84 14.13
CA THR A 127 -10.56 25.09 15.06
C THR A 127 -10.07 25.07 16.51
N VAL A 128 -10.89 25.52 17.46
CA VAL A 128 -10.51 25.55 18.88
C VAL A 128 -11.09 24.34 19.59
N SER A 129 -10.24 23.64 20.35
CA SER A 129 -10.66 22.61 21.30
C SER A 129 -10.20 22.98 22.71
N LYS A 130 -11.04 22.72 23.72
CA LYS A 130 -10.76 23.05 25.12
C LYS A 130 -10.93 21.78 25.96
N PHE A 131 -10.03 21.60 26.92
CA PHE A 131 -10.10 20.47 27.85
C PHE A 131 -9.79 20.95 29.27
N ASN A 132 -10.45 20.33 30.25
CA ASN A 132 -10.26 20.60 31.66
C ASN A 132 -9.09 19.78 32.24
N PRO A 133 -8.50 20.19 33.38
CA PRO A 133 -7.50 19.39 34.07
C PRO A 133 -7.97 17.95 34.30
N GLY A 134 -7.13 16.97 33.97
CA GLY A 134 -7.38 15.55 34.14
C GLY A 134 -8.01 14.84 32.94
N GLU A 135 -8.54 15.58 31.95
CA GLU A 135 -9.16 15.01 30.74
C GLU A 135 -8.11 14.45 29.77
N ASP A 136 -8.43 13.30 29.17
CA ASP A 136 -7.63 12.68 28.11
C ASP A 136 -7.96 13.36 26.77
N VAL A 137 -6.98 14.04 26.18
CA VAL A 137 -7.08 14.59 24.81
C VAL A 137 -6.85 13.48 23.78
N ILE A 138 -5.89 12.60 24.08
CA ILE A 138 -5.56 11.43 23.28
C ILE A 138 -5.40 10.25 24.23
N LYS A 139 -5.93 9.09 23.85
CA LYS A 139 -5.73 7.84 24.60
C LYS A 139 -4.91 6.84 23.80
N GLU A 140 -3.89 6.25 24.41
CA GLU A 140 -3.07 5.21 23.78
C GLU A 140 -3.95 4.06 23.25
N GLY A 141 -3.64 3.57 22.06
CA GLY A 141 -4.37 2.49 21.38
C GLY A 141 -5.70 2.89 20.74
N SER A 142 -6.21 4.11 21.01
CA SER A 142 -7.41 4.62 20.34
C SER A 142 -7.14 4.96 18.87
N GLU A 143 -8.18 4.97 18.05
CA GLU A 143 -8.10 5.55 16.71
C GLU A 143 -8.12 7.07 16.82
N GLY A 144 -7.28 7.74 16.03
CA GLY A 144 -7.19 9.19 16.00
C GLY A 144 -7.26 9.70 14.58
N ASP A 145 -7.92 10.83 14.38
CA ASP A 145 -8.08 11.49 13.09
C ASP A 145 -7.67 12.97 13.13
N SER A 146 -7.17 13.45 14.27
CA SER A 146 -6.95 14.88 14.50
C SER A 146 -5.56 15.17 15.06
N MET A 147 -4.97 16.27 14.61
CA MET A 147 -3.76 16.86 15.16
C MET A 147 -4.09 18.05 16.05
N TYR A 148 -3.16 18.40 16.94
CA TYR A 148 -3.31 19.50 17.87
C TYR A 148 -2.04 20.36 17.96
N ILE A 149 -2.24 21.66 18.19
CA ILE A 149 -1.19 22.62 18.54
C ILE A 149 -1.60 23.27 19.86
N VAL A 150 -0.71 23.27 20.85
CA VAL A 150 -1.00 23.85 22.16
C VAL A 150 -1.06 25.37 22.05
N ALA A 151 -2.23 25.95 22.30
CA ALA A 151 -2.43 27.39 22.30
C ALA A 151 -2.25 28.00 23.70
N ALA A 152 -2.63 27.26 24.75
CA ALA A 152 -2.38 27.59 26.14
C ALA A 152 -2.56 26.34 27.04
N GLY A 153 -1.90 26.34 28.20
CA GLY A 153 -1.96 25.27 29.19
C GLY A 153 -0.81 24.26 29.05
N GLU A 154 -0.82 23.23 29.90
CA GLU A 154 0.19 22.18 29.96
C GLU A 154 -0.46 20.80 29.85
N LEU A 155 0.12 19.92 29.03
CA LEU A 155 -0.28 18.53 28.91
C LEU A 155 0.86 17.58 29.26
N ARG A 156 0.50 16.37 29.67
CA ARG A 156 1.42 15.27 29.96
C ARG A 156 1.27 14.17 28.93
N VAL A 157 2.38 13.66 28.42
CA VAL A 157 2.41 12.52 27.50
C VAL A 157 2.91 11.29 28.24
N THR A 158 2.14 10.20 28.17
CA THR A 158 2.45 8.90 28.78
C THR A 158 2.34 7.79 27.75
N GLN A 159 3.22 6.80 27.81
CA GLN A 159 3.15 5.60 26.98
C GLN A 159 3.42 4.38 27.84
N THR A 160 2.56 3.37 27.79
CA THR A 160 2.67 2.15 28.63
C THR A 160 2.84 2.47 30.13
N GLY A 161 2.19 3.54 30.60
CA GLY A 161 2.30 4.02 31.98
C GLY A 161 3.57 4.81 32.33
N ARG A 162 4.53 4.97 31.41
CA ARG A 162 5.74 5.79 31.61
C ARG A 162 5.52 7.22 31.14
N ASP A 163 5.93 8.20 31.95
CA ASP A 163 5.95 9.62 31.58
C ASP A 163 7.04 9.85 30.52
N LEU A 164 6.65 10.36 29.34
CA LEU A 164 7.58 10.65 28.24
C LEU A 164 8.03 12.11 28.25
N ARG A 165 7.08 13.04 28.26
CA ARG A 165 7.34 14.49 28.24
C ARG A 165 6.10 15.31 28.60
N ASN A 166 6.31 16.60 28.87
CA ASN A 166 5.24 17.59 28.94
C ASN A 166 5.14 18.36 27.62
N LEU A 167 3.95 18.80 27.27
CA LEU A 167 3.67 19.65 26.11
C LEU A 167 3.18 21.01 26.60
N THR A 168 3.72 22.05 25.99
CA THR A 168 3.45 23.45 26.34
C THR A 168 3.13 24.26 25.09
N THR A 169 2.76 25.53 25.27
CA THR A 169 2.39 26.44 24.18
C THR A 169 3.38 26.39 23.00
N GLY A 170 2.86 26.14 21.80
CA GLY A 170 3.64 26.02 20.56
C GLY A 170 4.08 24.60 20.22
N ASP A 171 3.86 23.62 21.10
CA ASP A 171 4.13 22.21 20.77
C ASP A 171 3.01 21.62 19.91
N VAL A 172 3.43 20.81 18.93
CA VAL A 172 2.55 20.05 18.03
C VAL A 172 2.49 18.60 18.51
N PHE A 173 1.30 18.01 18.49
CA PHE A 173 1.12 16.59 18.81
C PHE A 173 -0.09 15.98 18.09
N GLY A 174 -0.06 14.65 17.92
CA GLY A 174 -1.11 13.92 17.21
C GLY A 174 -1.05 14.08 15.69
N GLU A 175 0.00 14.70 15.16
CA GLU A 175 0.30 14.90 13.75
C GLU A 175 0.42 13.58 12.98
N LEU A 176 0.87 12.50 13.62
CA LEU A 176 0.91 11.18 12.99
C LEU A 176 -0.47 10.69 12.56
N ALA A 177 -1.51 11.07 13.32
CA ALA A 177 -2.87 10.67 13.03
C ALA A 177 -3.44 11.35 11.79
N ILE A 178 -3.01 12.57 11.43
CA ILE A 178 -3.49 13.22 10.19
C ILE A 178 -2.72 12.75 8.95
N LEU A 179 -1.62 12.03 9.13
CA LEU A 179 -0.81 11.48 8.05
C LEU A 179 -1.12 10.04 7.76
N TYR A 180 -1.28 9.25 8.82
CA TYR A 180 -1.45 7.82 8.74
C TYR A 180 -2.68 7.46 9.57
N ASN A 181 -3.48 6.52 9.05
CA ASN A 181 -4.55 5.92 9.84
C ASN A 181 -3.95 4.94 10.86
N CYS A 182 -3.25 5.48 11.87
CA CYS A 182 -2.58 4.72 12.91
C CYS A 182 -3.26 4.94 14.26
N LYS A 183 -3.20 3.90 15.10
CA LYS A 183 -3.60 4.03 16.51
C LYS A 183 -2.69 5.03 17.21
N ARG A 184 -3.25 5.75 18.16
CA ARG A 184 -2.52 6.69 19.03
C ARG A 184 -1.45 5.91 19.81
N THR A 185 -0.21 6.37 19.72
CA THR A 185 0.95 5.68 20.30
C THR A 185 1.17 6.00 21.78
N ALA A 186 0.56 7.07 22.27
CA ALA A 186 0.70 7.56 23.63
C ALA A 186 -0.60 8.22 24.08
N THR A 187 -0.82 8.27 25.39
CA THR A 187 -1.90 9.03 26.04
C THR A 187 -1.42 10.45 26.31
N VAL A 188 -2.25 11.44 25.98
CA VAL A 188 -2.01 12.86 26.26
C VAL A 188 -3.11 13.38 27.16
N LYS A 189 -2.76 13.78 28.38
CA LYS A 189 -3.70 14.24 29.41
C LYS A 189 -3.44 15.68 29.79
N ALA A 190 -4.50 16.48 29.93
CA ALA A 190 -4.41 17.86 30.37
C ALA A 190 -3.99 17.94 31.85
N LYS A 191 -2.94 18.70 32.17
CA LYS A 191 -2.55 19.00 33.57
C LYS A 191 -3.26 20.24 34.09
N THR A 192 -3.43 21.23 33.23
CA THR A 192 -4.15 22.47 33.50
C THR A 192 -5.34 22.61 32.54
N ALA A 193 -6.13 23.67 32.66
CA ALA A 193 -7.11 24.00 31.64
C ALA A 193 -6.36 24.32 30.34
N VAL A 194 -6.60 23.54 29.29
CA VAL A 194 -5.84 23.64 28.04
C VAL A 194 -6.73 24.14 26.91
N ARG A 195 -6.13 24.97 26.07
CA ARG A 195 -6.71 25.42 24.81
C ARG A 195 -5.81 24.94 23.68
N LEU A 196 -6.40 24.26 22.72
CA LEU A 196 -5.72 23.65 21.59
C LEU A 196 -6.28 24.20 20.29
N TRP A 197 -5.41 24.35 19.29
CA TRP A 197 -5.82 24.41 17.90
C TRP A 197 -5.89 23.00 17.35
N SER A 198 -7.02 22.62 16.76
CA SER A 198 -7.25 21.27 16.24
C SER A 198 -7.56 21.28 14.76
N MET A 199 -7.03 20.27 14.07
CA MET A 199 -7.30 20.01 12.65
C MET A 199 -7.53 18.54 12.42
N GLU A 200 -8.67 18.25 11.79
CA GLU A 200 -9.01 16.91 11.33
C GLU A 200 -8.23 16.53 10.07
N ARG A 201 -7.96 15.22 9.93
CA ARG A 201 -7.23 14.60 8.82
C ARG A 201 -7.83 14.96 7.47
N GLN A 202 -9.15 14.95 7.34
CA GLN A 202 -9.81 15.26 6.07
C GLN A 202 -9.54 16.71 5.61
N THR A 203 -9.57 17.65 6.56
CA THR A 203 -9.23 19.06 6.32
C THR A 203 -7.78 19.19 5.88
N TYR A 204 -6.85 18.59 6.64
CA TYR A 204 -5.42 18.58 6.33
C TYR A 204 -5.12 18.00 4.94
N ARG A 205 -5.66 16.81 4.62
CA ARG A 205 -5.47 16.15 3.33
C ARG A 205 -6.00 16.99 2.17
N THR A 206 -7.07 17.73 2.38
CA THR A 206 -7.64 18.56 1.32
C THR A 206 -6.83 19.81 1.05
N ILE A 207 -6.30 20.46 2.10
CA ILE A 207 -5.39 21.60 1.94
C ILE A 207 -4.20 21.21 1.05
N ILE A 208 -3.65 20.02 1.26
CA ILE A 208 -2.45 19.56 0.56
C ILE A 208 -2.75 19.12 -0.85
N THR A 209 -3.83 18.38 -1.05
CA THR A 209 -4.19 17.84 -2.36
C THR A 209 -4.69 18.92 -3.32
N ASN A 210 -5.39 19.95 -2.80
CA ASN A 210 -5.89 21.06 -3.62
C ASN A 210 -4.77 21.80 -4.36
N LYS A 211 -3.62 22.04 -3.71
CA LYS A 211 -2.48 22.70 -4.36
C LYS A 211 -1.96 21.87 -5.53
N SER A 212 -1.70 20.58 -5.29
CA SER A 212 -1.21 19.65 -6.33
C SER A 212 -2.19 19.52 -7.50
N LYS A 213 -3.49 19.47 -7.20
CA LYS A 213 -4.56 19.40 -8.20
C LYS A 213 -4.61 20.68 -9.05
N LYS A 214 -4.69 21.86 -8.43
CA LYS A 214 -4.68 23.16 -9.14
C LYS A 214 -3.41 23.35 -9.97
N LYS A 215 -2.25 23.02 -9.41
CA LYS A 215 -0.97 23.10 -10.13
C LYS A 215 -1.01 22.23 -11.38
N ARG A 216 -1.47 20.99 -11.25
CA ARG A 216 -1.57 20.07 -12.40
C ARG A 216 -2.57 20.54 -13.45
N GLU A 217 -3.74 21.04 -13.05
CA GLU A 217 -4.75 21.60 -13.96
C GLU A 217 -4.19 22.79 -14.75
N GLN A 218 -3.48 23.70 -14.07
CA GLN A 218 -2.79 24.81 -14.72
C GLN A 218 -1.77 24.32 -15.74
N LEU A 219 -0.95 23.34 -15.37
CA LEU A 219 0.06 22.76 -16.26
C LEU A 219 -0.55 22.08 -17.48
N MET A 220 -1.58 21.26 -17.30
CA MET A 220 -2.31 20.67 -18.41
C MET A 220 -2.90 21.74 -19.33
N GLY A 221 -3.50 22.80 -18.76
CA GLY A 221 -3.99 23.94 -19.52
C GLY A 221 -2.90 24.60 -20.36
N PHE A 222 -1.71 24.85 -19.78
CA PHE A 222 -0.59 25.44 -20.51
C PHE A 222 -0.08 24.55 -21.64
N LEU A 223 0.09 23.25 -21.38
CA LEU A 223 0.57 22.31 -22.41
C LEU A 223 -0.41 22.20 -23.59
N LYS A 224 -1.73 22.25 -23.32
CA LYS A 224 -2.76 22.25 -24.38
C LYS A 224 -2.72 23.51 -25.25
N THR A 225 -2.24 24.64 -24.73
CA THR A 225 -2.08 25.88 -25.51
C THR A 225 -0.76 25.95 -26.30
N SER A 226 0.19 25.05 -26.01
CA SER A 226 1.49 25.03 -26.66
C SER A 226 1.37 24.61 -28.12
N ARG A 227 1.99 25.36 -29.04
CA ARG A 227 1.99 25.04 -30.48
C ARG A 227 2.55 23.65 -30.80
N THR A 228 3.50 23.18 -29.99
CA THR A 228 4.27 21.94 -30.21
C THR A 228 3.62 20.72 -29.54
N LEU A 229 2.83 20.92 -28.49
CA LEU A 229 2.31 19.84 -27.64
C LEU A 229 0.77 19.77 -27.61
N LYS A 230 0.07 20.69 -28.27
CA LYS A 230 -1.40 20.77 -28.30
C LYS A 230 -2.09 19.52 -28.86
N ASP A 231 -1.43 18.76 -29.73
CA ASP A 231 -1.99 17.59 -30.40
C ASP A 231 -1.86 16.31 -29.54
N LEU A 232 -1.15 16.39 -28.41
CA LEU A 232 -1.05 15.30 -27.45
C LEU A 232 -2.34 15.13 -26.66
N ASN A 233 -2.77 13.89 -26.46
CA ASN A 233 -3.94 13.60 -25.63
C ASN A 233 -3.64 13.74 -24.12
N ASP A 234 -4.68 13.73 -23.30
CA ASP A 234 -4.57 13.93 -21.85
C ASP A 234 -3.68 12.89 -21.16
N VAL A 235 -3.60 11.66 -21.69
CA VAL A 235 -2.72 10.62 -21.15
C VAL A 235 -1.25 10.92 -21.45
N GLN A 236 -0.94 11.35 -22.66
CA GLN A 236 0.42 11.72 -23.08
C GLN A 236 0.88 12.97 -22.32
N LEU A 237 0.03 14.00 -22.23
CA LEU A 237 0.30 15.21 -21.46
C LEU A 237 0.49 14.90 -19.97
N SER A 238 -0.35 14.03 -19.40
CA SER A 238 -0.21 13.54 -18.03
C SER A 238 1.17 12.94 -17.80
N LYS A 239 1.59 12.00 -18.65
CA LYS A 239 2.90 11.34 -18.53
C LYS A 239 4.05 12.33 -18.68
N LEU A 240 3.92 13.30 -19.59
CA LEU A 240 4.91 14.34 -19.79
C LEU A 240 5.10 15.19 -18.53
N ILE A 241 4.01 15.63 -17.90
CA ILE A 241 4.03 16.36 -16.63
C ILE A 241 4.74 15.54 -15.55
N ASP A 242 4.52 14.23 -15.50
CA ASP A 242 5.12 13.34 -14.51
C ASP A 242 6.61 13.04 -14.76
N SER A 243 7.13 13.39 -15.94
CA SER A 243 8.53 13.28 -16.33
C SER A 243 9.32 14.59 -16.20
N MET A 244 8.64 15.73 -16.16
CA MET A 244 9.23 17.08 -16.12
C MET A 244 9.80 17.47 -14.75
N GLU A 245 10.80 18.35 -14.77
CA GLU A 245 11.45 18.94 -13.60
C GLU A 245 11.18 20.43 -13.50
N GLU A 246 10.78 20.92 -12.31
CA GLU A 246 10.72 22.36 -12.05
C GLU A 246 12.10 22.91 -11.74
N VAL A 247 12.54 23.88 -12.54
CA VAL A 247 13.81 24.58 -12.34
C VAL A 247 13.53 26.08 -12.19
N LYS A 248 14.23 26.71 -11.25
CA LYS A 248 14.11 28.13 -10.95
C LYS A 248 15.43 28.84 -11.25
N TYR A 249 15.33 30.02 -11.84
CA TYR A 249 16.45 30.85 -12.25
C TYR A 249 16.26 32.25 -11.67
N GLN A 250 17.35 32.84 -11.19
CA GLN A 250 17.41 34.23 -10.73
C GLN A 250 17.60 35.18 -11.92
N ASP A 251 17.46 36.48 -11.67
CA ASP A 251 17.72 37.48 -12.71
C ASP A 251 19.14 37.31 -13.29
N LYS A 252 19.23 37.38 -14.62
CA LYS A 252 20.47 37.23 -15.41
C LYS A 252 21.11 35.85 -15.41
N ASP A 253 20.50 34.86 -14.77
CA ASP A 253 20.97 33.47 -14.90
C ASP A 253 20.89 33.02 -16.35
N VAL A 254 21.99 32.44 -16.85
CA VAL A 254 22.02 31.86 -18.20
C VAL A 254 21.46 30.45 -18.12
N ILE A 255 20.26 30.27 -18.64
CA ILE A 255 19.54 29.00 -18.66
C ILE A 255 20.19 28.05 -19.68
N VAL A 256 20.50 28.57 -20.87
CA VAL A 256 21.07 27.83 -21.98
C VAL A 256 22.10 28.71 -22.68
N ARG A 257 23.27 28.17 -23.01
CA ARG A 257 24.32 28.89 -23.75
C ARG A 257 24.34 28.47 -25.21
N GLU A 258 24.50 29.44 -26.10
CA GLU A 258 24.81 29.20 -27.52
C GLU A 258 26.07 28.33 -27.66
N GLY A 259 26.05 27.38 -28.59
CA GLY A 259 27.14 26.43 -28.85
C GLY A 259 27.23 25.25 -27.88
N ALA A 260 26.45 25.24 -26.79
CA ALA A 260 26.41 24.08 -25.89
C ALA A 260 25.67 22.89 -26.52
N GLU A 261 25.96 21.68 -26.06
CA GLU A 261 25.18 20.50 -26.40
C GLU A 261 23.73 20.65 -25.94
N ALA A 262 22.80 20.19 -26.77
CA ALA A 262 21.38 20.45 -26.59
C ALA A 262 20.62 19.16 -26.29
N ASN A 263 20.41 18.88 -24.99
CA ASN A 263 19.69 17.68 -24.56
C ASN A 263 18.45 17.98 -23.69
N THR A 264 18.05 19.25 -23.54
CA THR A 264 16.96 19.62 -22.62
C THR A 264 15.99 20.61 -23.26
N PHE A 265 14.70 20.33 -23.10
CA PHE A 265 13.59 21.17 -23.52
C PHE A 265 13.01 21.93 -22.33
N TYR A 266 12.67 23.20 -22.52
CA TYR A 266 12.15 24.07 -21.46
C TYR A 266 10.81 24.70 -21.81
N ILE A 267 9.92 24.79 -20.83
CA ILE A 267 8.64 25.53 -20.90
C ILE A 267 8.60 26.56 -19.78
N ILE A 268 8.31 27.81 -20.11
CA ILE A 268 8.27 28.92 -19.14
C ILE A 268 6.92 28.92 -18.41
N LEU A 269 6.96 28.75 -17.09
CA LEU A 269 5.77 28.78 -16.22
C LEU A 269 5.52 30.17 -15.63
N LYS A 270 6.59 30.90 -15.32
CA LYS A 270 6.56 32.25 -14.73
C LYS A 270 7.84 33.00 -15.08
N GLY A 271 7.74 34.32 -15.24
CA GLY A 271 8.87 35.19 -15.59
C GLY A 271 9.06 35.33 -17.09
N GLU A 272 10.14 35.98 -17.49
CA GLU A 272 10.49 36.23 -18.88
C GLU A 272 11.93 35.76 -19.17
N VAL A 273 12.13 35.21 -20.37
CA VAL A 273 13.43 34.74 -20.83
C VAL A 273 13.84 35.55 -22.04
N LEU A 274 15.02 36.16 -21.97
CA LEU A 274 15.64 36.89 -23.05
C LEU A 274 16.45 35.93 -23.93
N VAL A 275 16.19 35.92 -25.23
CA VAL A 275 16.95 35.14 -26.21
C VAL A 275 17.92 36.06 -26.94
N THR A 276 19.21 35.76 -26.85
CA THR A 276 20.28 36.49 -27.52
C THR A 276 21.11 35.55 -28.39
N LYS A 277 21.71 36.09 -29.45
CA LYS A 277 22.64 35.35 -30.31
C LYS A 277 23.84 36.20 -30.64
N ASN A 278 25.01 35.58 -30.70
CA ASN A 278 26.22 36.26 -31.14
C ASN A 278 26.20 36.42 -32.67
N VAL A 279 26.17 37.67 -33.13
CA VAL A 279 26.27 38.00 -34.56
C VAL A 279 27.44 38.95 -34.73
N ASN A 280 28.48 38.54 -35.44
CA ASN A 280 29.70 39.33 -35.70
C ASN A 280 30.36 39.86 -34.41
N GLY A 281 30.45 39.02 -33.38
CA GLY A 281 31.06 39.38 -32.09
C GLY A 281 30.19 40.23 -31.15
N HIS A 282 28.98 40.59 -31.58
CA HIS A 282 28.04 41.39 -30.78
C HIS A 282 26.82 40.55 -30.38
N GLN A 283 26.44 40.60 -29.11
CA GLN A 283 25.19 39.99 -28.65
C GLN A 283 24.00 40.79 -29.18
N LYS A 284 23.24 40.16 -30.08
CA LYS A 284 21.98 40.71 -30.59
C LYS A 284 20.81 40.04 -29.88
N GLN A 285 19.87 40.85 -29.39
CA GLN A 285 18.59 40.35 -28.89
C GLN A 285 17.74 39.84 -30.05
N ILE A 286 17.30 38.58 -29.96
CA ILE A 286 16.42 37.95 -30.95
C ILE A 286 14.97 38.16 -30.56
N ARG A 287 14.60 37.71 -29.35
CA ARG A 287 13.23 37.77 -28.84
C ARG A 287 13.22 37.71 -27.32
N ARG A 288 12.06 38.01 -26.75
CA ARG A 288 11.73 37.83 -25.34
C ARG A 288 10.57 36.85 -25.26
N MET A 289 10.67 35.88 -24.35
CA MET A 289 9.70 34.80 -24.20
C MET A 289 9.06 34.88 -22.83
N GLY A 290 7.73 34.80 -22.78
CA GLY A 290 6.96 34.84 -21.55
C GLY A 290 6.35 33.50 -21.18
N LYS A 291 5.45 33.54 -20.19
CA LYS A 291 4.67 32.40 -19.73
C LYS A 291 3.95 31.68 -20.87
N GLY A 292 4.10 30.35 -20.92
CA GLY A 292 3.48 29.48 -21.94
C GLY A 292 4.33 29.28 -23.20
N GLU A 293 5.37 30.09 -23.39
CA GLU A 293 6.36 29.86 -24.45
C GLU A 293 7.40 28.83 -24.03
N HIS A 294 8.06 28.25 -25.02
CA HIS A 294 9.04 27.20 -24.84
C HIS A 294 10.29 27.47 -25.68
N PHE A 295 11.38 26.82 -25.31
CA PHE A 295 12.65 26.88 -26.03
C PHE A 295 13.44 25.59 -25.87
N GLY A 296 14.29 25.32 -26.86
CA GLY A 296 15.05 24.08 -26.92
C GLY A 296 14.31 22.93 -27.56
N GLU A 297 13.17 23.18 -28.21
CA GLU A 297 12.39 22.21 -28.97
C GLU A 297 13.20 21.63 -30.14
N GLN A 298 14.07 22.43 -30.78
CA GLN A 298 14.95 21.94 -31.84
C GLN A 298 15.94 20.89 -31.33
N ALA A 299 16.28 20.92 -30.04
CA ALA A 299 17.14 19.94 -29.39
C ALA A 299 16.45 18.58 -29.21
N LEU A 300 15.11 18.56 -29.12
CA LEU A 300 14.34 17.30 -29.07
C LEU A 300 14.26 16.60 -30.43
N ILE A 301 14.32 17.37 -31.52
CA ILE A 301 14.01 16.88 -32.87
C ILE A 301 15.28 16.63 -33.70
N ARG A 302 16.39 17.35 -33.43
CA ARG A 302 17.65 17.23 -34.18
C ARG A 302 18.84 17.26 -33.24
N GLU A 303 19.88 16.49 -33.52
CA GLU A 303 21.19 16.59 -32.86
C GLU A 303 21.90 17.87 -33.33
N VAL A 304 21.59 19.00 -32.70
CA VAL A 304 22.15 20.31 -33.06
C VAL A 304 22.55 21.05 -31.80
N LEU A 305 23.71 21.71 -31.83
CA LEU A 305 24.14 22.63 -30.79
C LEU A 305 23.13 23.77 -30.59
N ARG A 306 23.08 24.33 -29.39
CA ARG A 306 22.20 25.47 -29.09
C ARG A 306 22.52 26.65 -30.02
N THR A 307 21.52 27.14 -30.74
CA THR A 307 21.67 28.20 -31.75
C THR A 307 21.55 29.62 -31.18
N ALA A 308 21.22 29.73 -29.89
CA ALA A 308 21.06 30.99 -29.17
C ALA A 308 21.27 30.78 -27.66
N THR A 309 21.60 31.86 -26.96
CA THR A 309 21.68 31.93 -25.50
C THR A 309 20.32 32.37 -24.95
N CYS A 310 19.84 31.69 -23.91
CA CYS A 310 18.62 32.04 -23.19
C CYS A 310 18.98 32.45 -21.77
N THR A 311 18.63 33.68 -21.39
CA THR A 311 18.95 34.29 -20.10
C THR A 311 17.66 34.70 -19.39
N ALA A 312 17.56 34.42 -18.11
CA ALA A 312 16.44 34.89 -17.28
C ALA A 312 16.43 36.42 -17.19
N ASP A 313 15.27 37.04 -17.38
CA ASP A 313 15.05 38.47 -17.13
C ASP A 313 14.08 38.64 -15.96
N GLY A 314 14.65 38.84 -14.78
CA GLY A 314 13.99 38.64 -13.49
C GLY A 314 13.89 37.15 -13.09
N PRO A 315 13.26 36.86 -11.93
CA PRO A 315 13.04 35.50 -11.47
C PRO A 315 12.17 34.69 -12.45
N VAL A 316 12.70 33.59 -12.96
CA VAL A 316 12.04 32.71 -13.93
C VAL A 316 11.84 31.33 -13.34
N THR A 317 10.71 30.71 -13.64
CA THR A 317 10.44 29.31 -13.33
C THR A 317 10.11 28.58 -14.62
N CYS A 318 10.86 27.52 -14.91
CA CYS A 318 10.68 26.68 -16.08
C CYS A 318 10.35 25.25 -15.65
N PHE A 319 9.67 24.52 -16.53
CA PHE A 319 9.79 23.07 -16.55
C PHE A 319 10.84 22.65 -17.56
N SER A 320 11.66 21.68 -17.20
CA SER A 320 12.65 21.06 -18.06
C SER A 320 12.38 19.56 -18.25
N ILE A 321 12.67 19.05 -19.43
CA ILE A 321 12.71 17.61 -19.70
C ILE A 321 13.86 17.29 -20.63
N ASP A 322 14.60 16.24 -20.32
CA ASP A 322 15.70 15.78 -21.14
C ASP A 322 15.19 15.04 -22.38
N LYS A 323 15.95 15.12 -23.47
CA LYS A 323 15.62 14.54 -24.78
C LYS A 323 15.34 13.05 -24.68
N GLU A 324 16.25 12.30 -24.07
CA GLU A 324 16.10 10.86 -23.87
C GLU A 324 14.81 10.55 -23.10
N VAL A 325 14.54 11.30 -22.03
CA VAL A 325 13.32 11.14 -21.24
C VAL A 325 12.08 11.49 -22.06
N PHE A 326 12.12 12.54 -22.87
CA PHE A 326 11.03 12.93 -23.76
C PHE A 326 10.74 11.83 -24.79
N GLU A 327 11.76 11.30 -25.45
CA GLU A 327 11.67 10.21 -26.43
C GLU A 327 11.21 8.87 -25.80
N GLU A 328 11.55 8.63 -24.53
CA GLU A 328 11.06 7.49 -23.76
C GLU A 328 9.60 7.69 -23.27
N THR A 329 9.17 8.94 -23.07
CA THR A 329 7.84 9.27 -22.52
C THR A 329 6.78 9.38 -23.62
N ILE A 330 7.13 9.98 -24.76
CA ILE A 330 6.21 10.26 -25.87
C ILE A 330 6.66 9.46 -27.11
N PRO A 331 5.77 8.68 -27.74
CA PRO A 331 6.07 8.07 -29.02
C PRO A 331 6.23 9.18 -30.08
N VAL A 332 7.43 9.34 -30.63
CA VAL A 332 7.74 10.33 -31.69
C VAL A 332 6.99 10.00 -33.00
N GLU A 333 6.46 8.78 -33.12
CA GLU A 333 5.75 8.25 -34.29
C GLU A 333 4.29 8.76 -34.43
N HIS A 334 3.77 9.62 -33.54
CA HIS A 334 2.37 10.07 -33.53
C HIS A 334 2.12 11.49 -34.11
N LEU A 335 2.80 11.83 -35.21
CA LEU A 335 2.21 12.76 -36.20
C LEU A 335 1.40 12.04 -37.28
N GLU A 336 1.42 10.70 -37.27
CA GLU A 336 0.44 9.89 -37.99
C GLU A 336 -0.13 8.81 -37.06
N LEU A 337 -1.41 8.56 -37.24
CA LEU A 337 -2.22 7.64 -36.47
C LEU A 337 -1.64 6.22 -36.57
N PHE A 338 -1.22 5.66 -35.43
CA PHE A 338 -1.16 4.21 -35.30
C PHE A 338 -2.40 3.74 -34.55
N ASP A 339 -3.31 3.23 -35.37
CA ASP A 339 -4.45 2.41 -35.00
C ASP A 339 -3.95 1.13 -34.31
N ASP A 340 -4.28 0.98 -33.03
CA ASP A 340 -3.91 -0.19 -32.21
C ASP A 340 -4.83 -1.41 -32.50
N SER A 341 -5.31 -1.53 -33.74
CA SER A 341 -6.19 -2.60 -34.19
C SER A 341 -5.48 -3.81 -34.81
N LYS A 342 -4.15 -3.82 -34.94
CA LYS A 342 -3.42 -4.95 -35.54
C LYS A 342 -2.21 -5.46 -34.75
N VAL A 343 -2.47 -5.91 -33.52
CA VAL A 343 -1.91 -7.17 -32.97
C VAL A 343 -2.97 -7.81 -32.06
N LEU A 344 -4.07 -8.23 -32.68
CA LEU A 344 -5.12 -9.05 -32.06
C LEU A 344 -5.51 -10.16 -33.03
N GLN A 345 -4.54 -11.02 -33.36
CA GLN A 345 -4.85 -12.32 -33.90
C GLN A 345 -3.77 -13.29 -33.45
N GLU A 346 -3.96 -13.84 -32.25
CA GLU A 346 -3.66 -15.25 -31.98
C GLU A 346 -4.38 -15.69 -30.69
N ALA A 347 -5.26 -16.69 -30.89
CA ALA A 347 -6.03 -17.47 -29.94
C ALA A 347 -7.06 -16.73 -29.05
N GLN A 348 -8.22 -16.41 -29.65
CA GLN A 348 -9.49 -16.58 -28.92
C GLN A 348 -9.63 -18.08 -28.60
N ALA A 349 -9.12 -18.49 -27.45
CA ALA A 349 -9.68 -19.66 -26.79
C ALA A 349 -11.16 -19.35 -26.49
N PRO A 350 -12.09 -20.30 -26.66
CA PRO A 350 -13.49 -20.06 -26.35
C PRO A 350 -13.58 -19.53 -24.92
N GLU A 351 -14.32 -18.43 -24.74
CA GLU A 351 -14.72 -17.98 -23.42
C GLU A 351 -15.30 -19.20 -22.72
N LYS A 352 -14.54 -19.75 -21.76
CA LYS A 352 -15.12 -20.66 -20.79
C LYS A 352 -16.13 -19.80 -20.06
N SER A 353 -17.40 -19.95 -20.43
CA SER A 353 -18.52 -19.57 -19.59
C SER A 353 -18.12 -19.98 -18.19
N SER A 354 -17.99 -19.00 -17.31
CA SER A 354 -17.77 -19.32 -15.91
C SER A 354 -18.96 -20.21 -15.56
N PRO A 355 -18.75 -21.43 -15.03
CA PRO A 355 -19.84 -22.09 -14.36
C PRO A 355 -20.24 -21.07 -13.30
N SER A 356 -21.46 -20.53 -13.40
CA SER A 356 -22.07 -19.83 -12.27
C SER A 356 -21.87 -20.77 -11.11
N SER A 357 -21.02 -20.39 -10.15
CA SER A 357 -20.60 -21.31 -9.11
C SER A 357 -21.85 -21.77 -8.38
N THR A 358 -22.20 -23.04 -8.57
CA THR A 358 -23.30 -23.71 -7.88
C THR A 358 -22.99 -23.95 -6.40
N LEU A 359 -21.83 -23.47 -5.95
CA LEU A 359 -21.35 -23.60 -4.58
C LEU A 359 -22.27 -22.83 -3.64
N ARG A 360 -23.04 -23.56 -2.83
CA ARG A 360 -23.87 -22.96 -1.78
C ARG A 360 -23.10 -22.99 -0.47
N PHE A 361 -23.41 -22.05 0.42
CA PHE A 361 -22.75 -21.97 1.71
C PHE A 361 -22.83 -23.27 2.53
N LYS A 362 -23.96 -23.99 2.46
CA LYS A 362 -24.17 -25.28 3.14
C LYS A 362 -23.31 -26.43 2.61
N ASP A 363 -22.69 -26.27 1.45
CA ASP A 363 -21.85 -27.29 0.84
C ASP A 363 -20.38 -27.19 1.33
N LEU A 364 -20.08 -26.22 2.21
CA LEU A 364 -18.74 -25.96 2.76
C LEU A 364 -18.69 -26.30 4.26
N VAL A 365 -17.64 -27.01 4.65
CA VAL A 365 -17.31 -27.34 6.05
C VAL A 365 -15.88 -26.91 6.39
N PRO A 366 -15.60 -26.48 7.63
CA PRO A 366 -14.25 -26.12 8.03
C PRO A 366 -13.37 -27.37 8.02
N MET A 367 -12.15 -27.22 7.51
CA MET A 367 -11.12 -28.23 7.68
C MET A 367 -10.55 -28.12 9.10
N LEU A 368 -10.30 -29.24 9.77
CA LEU A 368 -9.87 -29.29 11.16
C LEU A 368 -8.41 -29.71 11.27
N TYR A 369 -7.63 -29.16 12.20
CA TYR A 369 -6.27 -29.65 12.43
C TYR A 369 -6.31 -31.13 12.82
N GLN A 370 -5.48 -31.93 12.15
CA GLN A 370 -5.41 -33.37 12.38
C GLN A 370 -4.54 -33.75 13.58
N GLU A 371 -3.58 -32.88 13.95
CA GLU A 371 -2.52 -33.20 14.91
C GLU A 371 -2.02 -31.97 15.69
N GLY A 372 -1.52 -32.21 16.90
CA GLY A 372 -0.94 -31.20 17.80
C GLY A 372 -1.96 -30.53 18.72
N ARG A 373 -1.54 -29.47 19.42
CA ARG A 373 -2.36 -28.80 20.46
C ARG A 373 -3.71 -28.26 20.00
N TYR A 374 -3.92 -28.12 18.70
CA TYR A 374 -5.16 -27.59 18.08
C TYR A 374 -5.98 -28.69 17.40
N GLN A 375 -5.70 -29.97 17.65
CA GLN A 375 -6.42 -31.07 16.99
C GLN A 375 -7.94 -30.95 17.19
N GLY A 376 -8.70 -31.02 16.09
CA GLY A 376 -10.15 -30.84 16.09
C GLY A 376 -10.62 -29.38 15.90
N ASP A 377 -9.72 -28.40 15.97
CA ASP A 377 -10.05 -26.99 15.77
C ASP A 377 -10.07 -26.61 14.28
N PRO A 378 -10.91 -25.65 13.84
CA PRO A 378 -10.89 -25.12 12.49
C PRO A 378 -9.53 -24.54 12.12
N VAL A 379 -9.00 -24.97 10.98
CA VAL A 379 -7.75 -24.49 10.41
C VAL A 379 -7.92 -23.02 10.01
N THR A 380 -7.28 -22.15 10.78
CA THR A 380 -7.20 -20.72 10.47
C THR A 380 -5.95 -20.46 9.64
N LEU A 381 -6.14 -19.92 8.44
CA LEU A 381 -5.05 -19.58 7.51
C LEU A 381 -4.45 -18.20 7.80
N GLY A 382 -5.22 -17.32 8.43
CA GLY A 382 -4.75 -15.98 8.78
C GLY A 382 -5.77 -15.17 9.55
N VAL A 383 -5.27 -14.22 10.34
CA VAL A 383 -6.09 -13.23 11.07
C VAL A 383 -5.66 -11.84 10.62
N GLY A 384 -6.60 -11.09 10.05
CA GLY A 384 -6.38 -9.75 9.53
C GLY A 384 -7.14 -8.67 10.31
N GLY A 385 -6.86 -7.41 10.01
CA GLY A 385 -7.45 -6.26 10.72
C GLY A 385 -8.98 -6.12 10.59
N PHE A 386 -9.63 -6.88 9.71
CA PHE A 386 -11.08 -6.86 9.46
C PHE A 386 -11.77 -8.22 9.68
N GLY A 387 -11.02 -9.31 9.86
CA GLY A 387 -11.61 -10.64 9.82
C GLY A 387 -10.63 -11.80 9.96
N ARG A 388 -11.17 -13.01 9.82
CA ARG A 388 -10.44 -14.28 9.91
C ARG A 388 -10.57 -15.02 8.57
N VAL A 389 -9.52 -15.72 8.16
CA VAL A 389 -9.53 -16.59 6.98
C VAL A 389 -9.44 -18.04 7.45
N GLU A 390 -10.45 -18.83 7.11
CA GLU A 390 -10.55 -20.24 7.50
C GLU A 390 -10.40 -21.12 6.25
N LEU A 391 -9.73 -22.27 6.41
CA LEU A 391 -9.66 -23.29 5.37
C LEU A 391 -10.98 -24.07 5.36
N MET A 392 -11.64 -24.06 4.22
CA MET A 392 -12.88 -24.78 3.99
C MET A 392 -12.66 -25.90 3.00
N THR A 393 -13.46 -26.94 3.10
CA THR A 393 -13.55 -28.01 2.11
C THR A 393 -15.01 -28.29 1.78
N THR A 394 -15.26 -28.89 0.62
CA THR A 394 -16.62 -29.39 0.31
C THR A 394 -16.99 -30.52 1.26
N VAL A 395 -18.29 -30.77 1.48
CA VAL A 395 -18.76 -31.90 2.31
C VAL A 395 -18.15 -33.24 1.86
N ASN A 396 -17.91 -33.40 0.56
CA ASN A 396 -17.32 -34.61 -0.02
C ASN A 396 -15.78 -34.57 -0.06
N HIS A 397 -15.15 -33.55 0.53
CA HIS A 397 -13.70 -33.33 0.58
C HIS A 397 -12.98 -33.26 -0.78
N GLY A 398 -13.69 -32.94 -1.87
CA GLY A 398 -13.14 -32.92 -3.23
C GLY A 398 -12.39 -31.64 -3.63
N ALA A 399 -12.54 -30.56 -2.87
CA ALA A 399 -11.95 -29.26 -3.17
C ALA A 399 -11.77 -28.41 -1.91
N TYR A 400 -10.68 -27.64 -1.87
CA TYR A 400 -10.32 -26.75 -0.77
C TYR A 400 -10.48 -25.28 -1.17
N TYR A 401 -10.90 -24.46 -0.21
CA TYR A 401 -11.13 -23.02 -0.38
C TYR A 401 -10.63 -22.23 0.83
N ALA A 402 -10.26 -20.97 0.61
CA ALA A 402 -10.03 -20.03 1.68
C ALA A 402 -11.27 -19.16 1.88
N MET A 403 -11.90 -19.20 3.05
CA MET A 403 -13.07 -18.37 3.35
C MET A 403 -12.68 -17.20 4.24
N LYS A 404 -12.70 -15.99 3.68
CA LYS A 404 -12.50 -14.74 4.42
C LYS A 404 -13.83 -14.31 5.04
N ARG A 405 -13.90 -14.30 6.37
CA ARG A 405 -15.05 -13.88 7.18
C ARG A 405 -14.80 -12.49 7.75
N VAL A 406 -15.66 -11.53 7.40
CA VAL A 406 -15.50 -10.10 7.75
C VAL A 406 -16.73 -9.59 8.52
N SER A 407 -16.49 -8.91 9.65
CA SER A 407 -17.57 -8.37 10.51
C SER A 407 -18.18 -7.09 9.93
N LYS A 408 -19.51 -7.06 9.75
CA LYS A 408 -20.21 -5.85 9.27
C LYS A 408 -20.10 -4.68 10.24
N LYS A 409 -20.19 -4.95 11.54
CA LYS A 409 -20.02 -3.92 12.58
C LYS A 409 -18.67 -3.23 12.46
N HIS A 410 -17.62 -4.01 12.17
CA HIS A 410 -16.26 -3.50 12.04
C HIS A 410 -16.02 -2.75 10.72
N ILE A 411 -16.62 -3.19 9.62
CA ILE A 411 -16.59 -2.47 8.33
C ILE A 411 -17.18 -1.06 8.51
N VAL A 412 -18.36 -0.94 9.13
CA VAL A 412 -19.04 0.34 9.35
C VAL A 412 -18.25 1.23 10.32
N ALA A 413 -17.77 0.66 11.43
CA ALA A 413 -16.97 1.41 12.39
C ALA A 413 -15.72 2.05 11.75
N LYS A 414 -15.13 1.39 10.76
CA LYS A 414 -13.93 1.86 10.04
C LYS A 414 -14.22 2.58 8.71
N ARG A 415 -15.49 2.80 8.37
CA ARG A 415 -15.92 3.45 7.12
C ARG A 415 -15.32 2.79 5.86
N GLN A 416 -15.32 1.45 5.80
CA GLN A 416 -14.73 0.66 4.71
C GLN A 416 -15.77 -0.05 3.81
N GLU A 417 -17.02 0.39 3.84
CA GLU A 417 -18.15 -0.22 3.12
C GLU A 417 -17.91 -0.22 1.61
N GLU A 418 -17.50 0.92 1.05
CA GLU A 418 -17.24 1.07 -0.39
C GLU A 418 -16.10 0.18 -0.85
N HIS A 419 -15.00 0.08 -0.08
CA HIS A 419 -13.87 -0.79 -0.41
C HIS A 419 -14.26 -2.26 -0.39
N MET A 420 -15.06 -2.71 0.59
CA MET A 420 -15.53 -4.10 0.65
C MET A 420 -16.42 -4.45 -0.57
N LEU A 421 -17.32 -3.54 -0.96
CA LEU A 421 -18.15 -3.74 -2.14
C LEU A 421 -17.32 -3.75 -3.43
N PHE A 422 -16.32 -2.88 -3.50
CA PHE A 422 -15.40 -2.76 -4.63
C PHE A 422 -14.50 -4.01 -4.76
N GLU A 423 -13.89 -4.49 -3.67
CA GLU A 423 -13.08 -5.72 -3.62
C GLU A 423 -13.89 -6.89 -4.18
N LYS A 424 -15.13 -7.07 -3.71
CA LYS A 424 -16.04 -8.10 -4.23
C LYS A 424 -16.37 -7.91 -5.71
N LYS A 425 -16.65 -6.67 -6.14
CA LYS A 425 -16.99 -6.35 -7.54
C LYS A 425 -15.83 -6.71 -8.47
N ILE A 426 -14.62 -6.31 -8.12
CA ILE A 426 -13.42 -6.58 -8.90
C ILE A 426 -13.11 -8.07 -8.96
N LEU A 427 -13.04 -8.75 -7.80
CA LEU A 427 -12.65 -10.15 -7.76
C LEU A 427 -13.65 -11.06 -8.50
N LYS A 428 -14.92 -10.64 -8.63
CA LYS A 428 -15.94 -11.34 -9.43
C LYS A 428 -15.64 -11.31 -10.94
N VAL A 429 -14.98 -10.26 -11.44
CA VAL A 429 -14.74 -10.07 -12.88
C VAL A 429 -13.29 -10.34 -13.31
N ILE A 430 -12.37 -10.52 -12.36
CA ILE A 430 -10.98 -10.89 -12.65
C ILE A 430 -10.91 -12.36 -13.11
N GLN A 431 -10.16 -12.59 -14.19
CA GLN A 431 -9.84 -13.87 -14.77
C GLN A 431 -8.36 -13.85 -15.15
N CYS A 432 -7.50 -14.15 -14.19
CA CYS A 432 -6.06 -14.18 -14.38
C CYS A 432 -5.46 -15.23 -13.47
N ASP A 433 -4.63 -16.13 -14.00
CA ASP A 433 -4.06 -17.24 -13.23
C ASP A 433 -3.11 -16.76 -12.13
N PHE A 434 -2.56 -15.55 -12.27
CA PHE A 434 -1.67 -14.90 -11.30
C PHE A 434 -2.41 -14.05 -10.26
N ILE A 435 -3.75 -14.12 -10.21
CA ILE A 435 -4.58 -13.44 -9.22
C ILE A 435 -5.52 -14.45 -8.58
N VAL A 436 -5.72 -14.34 -7.27
CA VAL A 436 -6.63 -15.23 -6.55
C VAL A 436 -8.06 -15.14 -7.09
N ARG A 437 -8.68 -16.29 -7.32
CA ARG A 437 -10.06 -16.35 -7.81
C ARG A 437 -11.06 -16.25 -6.66
N LEU A 438 -12.10 -15.43 -6.85
CA LEU A 438 -13.31 -15.49 -6.03
C LEU A 438 -14.29 -16.53 -6.59
N HIS A 439 -14.59 -17.55 -5.81
CA HIS A 439 -15.54 -18.59 -6.19
C HIS A 439 -16.97 -18.22 -5.81
N ALA A 440 -17.18 -17.69 -4.61
CA ALA A 440 -18.51 -17.30 -4.13
C ALA A 440 -18.41 -16.21 -3.07
N ALA A 441 -19.52 -15.49 -2.85
CA ALA A 441 -19.65 -14.54 -1.75
C ALA A 441 -21.02 -14.68 -1.09
N PHE A 442 -21.03 -14.73 0.24
CA PHE A 442 -22.24 -14.88 1.05
C PHE A 442 -22.32 -13.77 2.11
N LYS A 443 -23.49 -13.62 2.73
CA LYS A 443 -23.70 -12.73 3.87
C LYS A 443 -24.76 -13.31 4.79
N ASP A 444 -24.63 -13.07 6.09
CA ASP A 444 -25.69 -13.29 7.07
C ASP A 444 -26.04 -11.95 7.75
N THR A 445 -26.63 -11.95 8.95
CA THR A 445 -26.94 -10.71 9.68
C THR A 445 -25.68 -10.01 10.22
N ARG A 446 -24.59 -10.73 10.50
CA ARG A 446 -23.40 -10.25 11.22
C ARG A 446 -22.15 -10.11 10.34
N TYR A 447 -22.00 -10.95 9.32
CA TYR A 447 -20.77 -11.16 8.57
C TYR A 447 -20.99 -11.14 7.05
N ILE A 448 -19.89 -10.87 6.35
CA ILE A 448 -19.70 -11.09 4.92
C ILE A 448 -18.66 -12.20 4.76
N TYR A 449 -18.90 -13.12 3.84
CA TYR A 449 -18.04 -14.27 3.55
C TYR A 449 -17.58 -14.21 2.10
N MET A 450 -16.28 -14.27 1.86
CA MET A 450 -15.70 -14.38 0.52
C MET A 450 -14.96 -15.70 0.41
N VAL A 451 -15.44 -16.59 -0.47
CA VAL A 451 -14.86 -17.91 -0.72
C VAL A 451 -13.91 -17.80 -1.90
N MET A 452 -12.63 -17.93 -1.62
CA MET A 452 -11.53 -17.70 -2.53
C MET A 452 -10.78 -19.00 -2.81
N GLU A 453 -10.03 -19.01 -3.90
CA GLU A 453 -9.07 -20.07 -4.22
C GLU A 453 -8.09 -20.28 -3.05
N PHE A 454 -7.85 -21.54 -2.69
CA PHE A 454 -6.89 -21.89 -1.66
C PHE A 454 -5.48 -22.04 -2.24
N CYS A 455 -4.55 -21.21 -1.78
CA CYS A 455 -3.14 -21.21 -2.19
C CYS A 455 -2.28 -22.01 -1.20
N ALA A 456 -2.16 -23.33 -1.43
CA ALA A 456 -1.57 -24.27 -0.47
C ALA A 456 -0.06 -24.04 -0.15
N GLY A 457 0.66 -23.28 -0.98
CA GLY A 457 2.07 -22.97 -0.79
C GLY A 457 2.35 -21.88 0.25
N GLY A 458 1.32 -21.20 0.74
CA GLY A 458 1.43 -20.15 1.77
C GLY A 458 1.97 -18.82 1.24
N GLU A 459 2.28 -17.89 2.15
CA GLU A 459 2.77 -16.55 1.82
C GLU A 459 4.23 -16.56 1.37
N ILE A 460 4.56 -15.79 0.33
CA ILE A 460 5.95 -15.52 -0.07
C ILE A 460 6.73 -14.88 1.08
N TRP A 461 6.07 -14.07 1.92
CA TRP A 461 6.67 -13.49 3.12
C TRP A 461 7.26 -14.54 4.05
N THR A 462 6.49 -15.56 4.42
CA THR A 462 6.96 -16.65 5.30
C THR A 462 8.14 -17.36 4.67
N LYS A 463 8.05 -17.68 3.36
CA LYS A 463 9.14 -18.33 2.63
C LYS A 463 10.41 -17.51 2.59
N LEU A 464 10.30 -16.21 2.39
CA LEU A 464 11.44 -15.29 2.42
C LEU A 464 12.10 -15.25 3.80
N LYS A 465 11.32 -15.25 4.88
CA LYS A 465 11.86 -15.25 6.25
C LYS A 465 12.54 -16.56 6.61
N GLU A 466 12.00 -17.70 6.17
CA GLU A 466 12.61 -19.02 6.38
C GLU A 466 13.99 -19.15 5.73
N VAL A 467 14.16 -18.60 4.51
CA VAL A 467 15.42 -18.73 3.75
C VAL A 467 16.33 -17.50 3.83
N GLY A 468 15.87 -16.43 4.48
CA GLY A 468 16.56 -15.14 4.58
C GLY A 468 16.46 -14.27 3.32
N ARG A 469 16.87 -14.80 2.16
CA ARG A 469 16.79 -14.14 0.84
C ARG A 469 16.65 -15.16 -0.28
N PHE A 470 16.05 -14.77 -1.40
CA PHE A 470 15.92 -15.63 -2.56
C PHE A 470 17.09 -15.51 -3.53
N ASP A 471 17.45 -16.63 -4.13
CA ASP A 471 18.30 -16.65 -5.32
C ASP A 471 17.59 -15.98 -6.49
N GLU A 472 18.37 -15.41 -7.42
CA GLU A 472 17.82 -14.70 -8.58
C GLU A 472 16.78 -15.51 -9.37
N PRO A 473 16.95 -16.81 -9.68
CA PRO A 473 15.94 -17.56 -10.43
C PRO A 473 14.56 -17.63 -9.73
N ILE A 474 14.52 -17.74 -8.40
CA ILE A 474 13.26 -17.66 -7.65
C ILE A 474 12.69 -16.25 -7.76
N ALA A 475 13.50 -15.24 -7.46
CA ALA A 475 13.05 -13.84 -7.44
C ALA A 475 12.52 -13.41 -8.82
N VAL A 476 13.21 -13.78 -9.90
CA VAL A 476 12.80 -13.57 -11.29
C VAL A 476 11.45 -14.23 -11.56
N PHE A 477 11.27 -15.50 -11.18
CA PHE A 477 10.01 -16.21 -11.41
C PHE A 477 8.83 -15.60 -10.63
N CYS A 478 9.02 -15.31 -9.33
CA CYS A 478 8.02 -14.63 -8.50
C CYS A 478 7.62 -13.29 -9.10
N THR A 479 8.61 -12.48 -9.49
CA THR A 479 8.38 -11.15 -10.05
C THR A 479 7.70 -11.23 -11.41
N ALA A 480 8.03 -12.23 -12.25
CA ALA A 480 7.40 -12.41 -13.55
C ALA A 480 5.90 -12.72 -13.43
N CYS A 481 5.49 -13.51 -12.42
CA CYS A 481 4.07 -13.73 -12.10
C CYS A 481 3.37 -12.41 -11.73
N VAL A 482 4.01 -11.57 -10.90
CA VAL A 482 3.48 -10.26 -10.52
C VAL A 482 3.37 -9.32 -11.73
N VAL A 483 4.35 -9.33 -12.63
CA VAL A 483 4.32 -8.54 -13.88
C VAL A 483 3.12 -8.93 -14.76
N GLU A 484 2.80 -10.22 -14.87
CA GLU A 484 1.61 -10.66 -15.61
C GLU A 484 0.29 -10.30 -14.89
N ALA A 485 0.25 -10.36 -13.56
CA ALA A 485 -0.89 -9.86 -12.79
C ALA A 485 -1.11 -8.35 -13.00
N TYR A 486 -0.05 -7.55 -12.97
CA TYR A 486 -0.09 -6.11 -13.25
C TYR A 486 -0.51 -5.81 -14.68
N ALA A 487 0.02 -6.54 -15.66
CA ALA A 487 -0.39 -6.38 -17.06
C ALA A 487 -1.91 -6.56 -17.22
N TYR A 488 -2.47 -7.55 -16.52
CA TYR A 488 -3.91 -7.80 -16.53
C TYR A 488 -4.70 -6.68 -15.86
N LEU A 489 -4.31 -6.26 -14.65
CA LEU A 489 -5.01 -5.23 -13.88
C LEU A 489 -4.97 -3.86 -14.56
N HIS A 490 -3.78 -3.43 -15.00
CA HIS A 490 -3.59 -2.12 -15.64
C HIS A 490 -4.32 -2.05 -16.99
N LYS A 491 -4.43 -3.17 -17.73
CA LYS A 491 -5.27 -3.24 -18.95
C LYS A 491 -6.75 -3.00 -18.65
N LYS A 492 -7.23 -3.42 -17.47
CA LYS A 492 -8.58 -3.14 -16.97
C LYS A 492 -8.69 -1.82 -16.18
N ASN A 493 -7.67 -0.97 -16.26
CA ASN A 493 -7.58 0.30 -15.56
C ASN A 493 -7.69 0.19 -14.02
N ILE A 494 -7.19 -0.91 -13.45
CA ILE A 494 -7.17 -1.14 -12.01
C ILE A 494 -5.73 -1.00 -11.50
N MET A 495 -5.50 -0.14 -10.51
CA MET A 495 -4.26 -0.11 -9.73
C MET A 495 -4.38 -1.04 -8.53
N TYR A 496 -3.27 -1.64 -8.11
CA TYR A 496 -3.25 -2.58 -6.99
C TYR A 496 -2.89 -1.93 -5.65
N ARG A 497 -1.80 -1.14 -5.59
CA ARG A 497 -1.38 -0.25 -4.49
C ARG A 497 -0.97 -0.87 -3.16
N ASP A 498 -0.97 -2.21 -3.00
CA ASP A 498 -0.50 -2.87 -1.78
C ASP A 498 0.39 -4.09 -2.07
N LEU A 499 1.32 -3.96 -3.03
CA LEU A 499 2.27 -5.03 -3.29
C LEU A 499 3.25 -5.17 -2.12
N LYS A 500 3.36 -6.40 -1.62
CA LYS A 500 4.31 -6.83 -0.60
C LYS A 500 4.32 -8.36 -0.54
N PRO A 501 5.38 -9.00 -0.01
CA PRO A 501 5.47 -10.45 0.15
C PRO A 501 4.27 -11.09 0.86
N GLU A 502 3.62 -10.39 1.79
CA GLU A 502 2.43 -10.87 2.52
C GLU A 502 1.22 -11.04 1.61
N ASN A 503 1.12 -10.22 0.56
CA ASN A 503 0.02 -10.24 -0.39
C ASN A 503 0.33 -11.10 -1.64
N LEU A 504 1.35 -11.94 -1.56
CA LEU A 504 1.74 -12.89 -2.60
C LEU A 504 1.67 -14.30 -2.03
N MET A 505 0.81 -15.15 -2.60
CA MET A 505 0.67 -16.53 -2.19
C MET A 505 1.13 -17.50 -3.27
N LEU A 506 1.66 -18.65 -2.85
CA LEU A 506 2.04 -19.74 -3.74
C LEU A 506 0.89 -20.72 -3.89
N ASP A 507 0.53 -21.07 -5.13
CA ASP A 507 -0.33 -22.21 -5.39
C ASP A 507 0.42 -23.54 -5.23
N ILE A 508 -0.29 -24.66 -5.41
CA ILE A 508 0.30 -26.01 -5.28
C ILE A 508 1.37 -26.32 -6.33
N LYS A 509 1.38 -25.60 -7.46
CA LYS A 509 2.38 -25.74 -8.52
C LYS A 509 3.56 -24.78 -8.34
N GLY A 510 3.54 -23.94 -7.30
CA GLY A 510 4.56 -22.92 -7.05
C GLY A 510 4.34 -21.60 -7.80
N TYR A 511 3.24 -21.41 -8.52
CA TYR A 511 2.95 -20.13 -9.17
C TYR A 511 2.51 -19.09 -8.14
N VAL A 512 2.95 -17.85 -8.32
CA VAL A 512 2.59 -16.75 -7.42
C VAL A 512 1.26 -16.16 -7.85
N LYS A 513 0.37 -15.99 -6.86
CA LYS A 513 -0.93 -15.34 -6.98
C LYS A 513 -0.99 -14.11 -6.11
N LEU A 514 -1.45 -13.01 -6.69
CA LEU A 514 -1.78 -11.79 -5.97
C LEU A 514 -3.07 -11.98 -5.18
N VAL A 515 -3.04 -11.65 -3.90
CA VAL A 515 -4.18 -11.73 -2.97
C VAL A 515 -4.44 -10.38 -2.31
N ASP A 516 -5.63 -10.18 -1.74
CA ASP A 516 -6.05 -8.95 -1.02
C ASP A 516 -6.14 -7.68 -1.89
N PHE A 517 -7.37 -7.37 -2.32
CA PHE A 517 -7.66 -6.23 -3.20
C PHE A 517 -8.24 -5.04 -2.42
N GLY A 518 -8.04 -4.99 -1.10
CA GLY A 518 -8.61 -3.96 -0.24
C GLY A 518 -8.22 -2.52 -0.62
N PHE A 519 -7.06 -2.33 -1.25
CA PHE A 519 -6.61 -1.01 -1.74
C PHE A 519 -6.62 -0.90 -3.26
N ALA A 520 -7.15 -1.87 -3.99
CA ALA A 520 -7.27 -1.73 -5.42
C ALA A 520 -8.16 -0.52 -5.76
N LYS A 521 -7.93 0.11 -6.91
CA LYS A 521 -8.79 1.22 -7.38
C LYS A 521 -8.87 1.25 -8.90
N GLU A 522 -10.09 1.43 -9.40
CA GLU A 522 -10.39 1.65 -10.80
C GLU A 522 -10.13 3.11 -11.13
N MET A 523 -9.48 3.36 -12.27
CA MET A 523 -9.01 4.68 -12.68
C MET A 523 -9.51 5.00 -14.08
N VAL A 524 -9.76 6.28 -14.34
CA VAL A 524 -9.84 6.80 -15.70
C VAL A 524 -8.43 7.11 -16.18
N ARG A 525 -8.07 6.74 -17.41
CA ARG A 525 -6.73 6.99 -17.95
C ARG A 525 -6.47 8.49 -18.06
N GLY A 526 -5.28 8.92 -17.62
CA GLY A 526 -4.88 10.34 -17.58
C GLY A 526 -5.24 11.04 -16.26
N GLU A 527 -6.14 10.47 -15.46
CA GLU A 527 -6.48 11.00 -14.14
C GLU A 527 -5.50 10.53 -13.05
N LYS A 528 -5.49 11.30 -11.95
CA LYS A 528 -4.73 11.01 -10.74
C LYS A 528 -5.67 10.82 -9.56
N THR A 529 -5.32 9.88 -8.69
CA THR A 529 -5.95 9.75 -7.36
C THR A 529 -5.03 10.36 -6.31
N TYR A 530 -5.60 10.84 -5.21
CA TYR A 530 -4.87 11.53 -4.14
C TYR A 530 -5.01 10.81 -2.78
N SER A 531 -5.49 9.56 -2.81
CA SER A 531 -5.65 8.72 -1.63
C SER A 531 -4.31 8.28 -1.04
N PHE A 532 -4.07 8.55 0.24
CA PHE A 532 -2.85 8.11 0.94
C PHE A 532 -3.04 6.68 1.43
N VAL A 533 -2.52 5.68 0.72
CA VAL A 533 -2.75 4.24 1.00
C VAL A 533 -1.54 3.39 0.72
N GLY A 534 -1.47 2.22 1.38
CA GLY A 534 -0.44 1.22 1.16
C GLY A 534 0.41 0.96 2.41
N THR A 535 1.47 0.18 2.22
CA THR A 535 2.42 -0.18 3.28
C THR A 535 3.63 0.76 3.23
N PRO A 536 4.06 1.40 4.34
CA PRO A 536 5.05 2.50 4.34
C PRO A 536 6.34 2.21 3.58
N GLU A 537 6.92 1.01 3.74
CA GLU A 537 8.16 0.56 3.11
C GLU A 537 8.05 0.44 1.57
N TYR A 538 6.82 0.35 1.05
CA TYR A 538 6.50 0.14 -0.37
C TYR A 538 5.86 1.36 -1.04
N MET A 539 5.59 2.43 -0.29
CA MET A 539 4.95 3.64 -0.80
C MET A 539 5.88 4.41 -1.75
N ALA A 540 5.31 4.88 -2.86
CA ALA A 540 6.03 5.70 -3.83
C ALA A 540 6.18 7.17 -3.34
N PRO A 541 7.24 7.89 -3.74
CA PRO A 541 7.51 9.26 -3.30
C PRO A 541 6.36 10.25 -3.55
N GLU A 542 5.64 10.13 -4.66
CA GLU A 542 4.52 10.99 -5.05
C GLU A 542 3.26 10.78 -4.20
N ILE A 543 3.07 9.58 -3.62
CA ILE A 543 2.03 9.33 -2.61
C ILE A 543 2.40 10.11 -1.35
N ILE A 544 3.66 10.00 -0.90
CA ILE A 544 4.17 10.68 0.28
C ILE A 544 4.10 12.21 0.13
N LYS A 545 4.43 12.72 -1.06
CA LYS A 545 4.36 14.15 -1.41
C LYS A 545 2.93 14.65 -1.69
N ASN A 546 1.92 13.78 -1.68
CA ASN A 546 0.53 14.12 -2.04
C ASN A 546 0.41 14.84 -3.40
N GLN A 547 1.22 14.44 -4.39
CA GLN A 547 1.24 15.05 -5.73
C GLN A 547 0.18 14.48 -6.68
N GLY A 548 -0.56 13.46 -6.21
CA GLY A 548 -1.43 12.65 -7.04
C GLY A 548 -0.64 11.51 -7.69
N HIS A 549 -1.28 10.36 -7.83
CA HIS A 549 -0.65 9.15 -8.36
C HIS A 549 -1.59 8.37 -9.28
N ASP A 550 -0.98 7.50 -10.07
CA ASP A 550 -1.59 6.57 -11.03
C ASP A 550 -0.88 5.21 -10.98
N PHE A 551 -1.00 4.41 -12.05
CA PHE A 551 -0.40 3.10 -12.21
C PHE A 551 1.12 3.04 -11.96
N ALA A 552 1.84 4.17 -12.03
CA ALA A 552 3.27 4.24 -11.78
C ALA A 552 3.70 3.79 -10.36
N VAL A 553 2.79 3.85 -9.38
CA VAL A 553 3.06 3.44 -8.00
C VAL A 553 3.22 1.93 -7.88
N ASP A 554 2.51 1.17 -8.72
CA ASP A 554 2.61 -0.29 -8.74
C ASP A 554 4.02 -0.70 -9.22
N PHE A 555 4.59 0.00 -10.21
CA PHE A 555 5.96 -0.25 -10.68
C PHE A 555 7.03 0.15 -9.66
N TRP A 556 6.82 1.23 -8.89
CA TRP A 556 7.68 1.53 -7.75
C TRP A 556 7.69 0.38 -6.75
N SER A 557 6.50 -0.06 -6.32
CA SER A 557 6.37 -1.18 -5.37
C SER A 557 6.96 -2.49 -5.90
N LEU A 558 6.97 -2.71 -7.22
CA LEU A 558 7.65 -3.83 -7.86
C LEU A 558 9.17 -3.75 -7.69
N GLY A 559 9.76 -2.56 -7.83
CA GLY A 559 11.18 -2.32 -7.57
C GLY A 559 11.56 -2.64 -6.12
N ILE A 560 10.73 -2.20 -5.16
CA ILE A 560 10.91 -2.50 -3.74
C ILE A 560 10.77 -4.01 -3.47
N LEU A 561 9.78 -4.68 -4.09
CA LEU A 561 9.62 -6.13 -3.98
C LEU A 561 10.87 -6.88 -4.48
N ILE A 562 11.38 -6.55 -5.67
CA ILE A 562 12.57 -7.22 -6.23
C ILE A 562 13.76 -7.06 -5.28
N PHE A 563 13.96 -5.84 -4.74
CA PHE A 563 15.01 -5.60 -3.75
C PHE A 563 14.81 -6.48 -2.51
N GLU A 564 13.60 -6.50 -1.93
CA GLU A 564 13.34 -7.29 -0.72
C GLU A 564 13.50 -8.79 -0.96
N LEU A 565 13.10 -9.33 -2.11
CA LEU A 565 13.29 -10.74 -2.43
C LEU A 565 14.78 -11.11 -2.49
N LEU A 566 15.63 -10.25 -3.07
CA LEU A 566 17.06 -10.51 -3.25
C LEU A 566 17.92 -10.19 -2.02
N VAL A 567 17.45 -9.30 -1.15
CA VAL A 567 18.19 -8.80 0.02
C VAL A 567 17.64 -9.33 1.34
N GLY A 568 16.37 -9.76 1.38
CA GLY A 568 15.66 -10.26 2.57
C GLY A 568 14.94 -9.18 3.38
N SER A 569 15.18 -7.91 3.05
CA SER A 569 14.55 -6.74 3.69
C SER A 569 14.35 -5.60 2.69
N PRO A 570 13.35 -4.72 2.88
CA PRO A 570 13.11 -3.60 1.99
C PRO A 570 14.23 -2.55 2.08
N PRO A 571 14.49 -1.79 1.00
CA PRO A 571 15.60 -0.84 0.96
C PRO A 571 15.41 0.36 1.90
N PHE A 572 14.16 0.70 2.21
CA PHE A 572 13.79 1.78 3.11
C PHE A 572 13.07 1.19 4.32
N SER A 573 13.78 1.08 5.45
CA SER A 573 13.23 0.53 6.70
C SER A 573 13.65 1.36 7.91
N SER A 574 12.78 1.41 8.91
CA SER A 574 13.02 2.03 10.21
C SER A 574 11.93 1.56 11.20
N SER A 575 12.17 1.73 12.50
CA SER A 575 11.15 1.54 13.53
C SER A 575 10.04 2.60 13.46
N GLU A 576 10.32 3.76 12.88
CA GLU A 576 9.39 4.89 12.81
C GLU A 576 9.02 5.19 11.35
N PRO A 577 7.71 5.18 10.99
CA PRO A 577 7.27 5.46 9.63
C PRO A 577 7.80 6.77 9.04
N GLN A 578 7.90 7.84 9.86
CA GLN A 578 8.45 9.13 9.42
C GLN A 578 9.88 9.01 8.86
N LYS A 579 10.72 8.20 9.49
CA LYS A 579 12.09 7.95 9.02
C LYS A 579 12.10 7.12 7.74
N ILE A 580 11.14 6.22 7.55
CA ILE A 580 10.95 5.47 6.29
C ILE A 580 10.63 6.45 5.16
N TYR A 581 9.67 7.36 5.37
CA TYR A 581 9.30 8.35 4.37
C TYR A 581 10.43 9.31 4.04
N ALA A 582 11.18 9.79 5.04
CA ALA A 582 12.36 10.60 4.80
C ALA A 582 13.35 9.89 3.86
N LYS A 583 13.68 8.62 4.15
CA LYS A 583 14.57 7.82 3.30
C LYS A 583 14.02 7.60 1.88
N ILE A 584 12.72 7.37 1.74
CA ILE A 584 12.07 7.24 0.41
C ILE A 584 12.20 8.55 -0.38
N LEU A 585 12.00 9.69 0.29
CA LEU A 585 12.09 11.00 -0.35
C LEU A 585 13.53 11.39 -0.71
N ASP A 586 14.52 10.94 0.08
CA ASP A 586 15.94 11.08 -0.24
C ASP A 586 16.33 10.22 -1.45
N GLY A 587 15.64 9.08 -1.66
CA GLY A 587 15.77 8.25 -2.85
C GLY A 587 17.08 7.46 -2.97
N VAL A 588 17.89 7.41 -1.91
CA VAL A 588 19.21 6.75 -1.94
C VAL A 588 19.06 5.24 -1.72
N LEU A 589 19.20 4.46 -2.79
CA LEU A 589 19.23 3.00 -2.74
C LEU A 589 20.66 2.49 -2.52
N LYS A 590 20.85 1.69 -1.47
CA LYS A 590 22.13 1.03 -1.18
C LYS A 590 22.06 -0.44 -1.58
N TYR A 591 22.90 -0.83 -2.54
CA TYR A 591 22.94 -2.20 -3.05
C TYR A 591 24.07 -3.01 -2.41
N PRO A 592 23.77 -4.17 -1.82
CA PRO A 592 24.81 -5.13 -1.44
C PRO A 592 25.68 -5.56 -2.64
N PRO A 593 26.97 -5.87 -2.41
CA PRO A 593 27.92 -6.18 -3.49
C PRO A 593 27.56 -7.45 -4.27
N TYR A 594 26.79 -8.37 -3.66
CA TYR A 594 26.40 -9.63 -4.27
C TYR A 594 25.27 -9.53 -5.30
N LEU A 595 24.58 -8.39 -5.44
CA LEU A 595 23.53 -8.26 -6.46
C LEU A 595 24.15 -8.14 -7.85
N SER A 596 23.55 -8.80 -8.84
CA SER A 596 23.95 -8.64 -10.23
C SER A 596 23.68 -7.23 -10.75
N GLU A 597 24.45 -6.81 -11.76
CA GLU A 597 24.22 -5.54 -12.46
C GLU A 597 22.86 -5.51 -13.20
N ALA A 598 22.30 -6.67 -13.54
CA ALA A 598 20.94 -6.76 -14.07
C ALA A 598 19.89 -6.46 -12.99
N ALA A 599 20.05 -7.01 -11.79
CA ALA A 599 19.16 -6.76 -10.65
C ALA A 599 19.22 -5.29 -10.21
N LYS A 600 20.43 -4.74 -10.02
CA LYS A 600 20.61 -3.32 -9.68
C LYS A 600 19.94 -2.41 -10.70
N SER A 601 20.11 -2.71 -11.99
CA SER A 601 19.53 -1.91 -13.07
C SER A 601 18.01 -1.99 -13.15
N ILE A 602 17.37 -3.13 -12.89
CA ILE A 602 15.91 -3.19 -12.93
C ILE A 602 15.31 -2.45 -11.74
N ILE A 603 15.89 -2.65 -10.54
CA ILE A 603 15.46 -2.00 -9.31
C ILE A 603 15.56 -0.47 -9.46
N SER A 604 16.69 0.04 -9.95
CA SER A 604 16.89 1.49 -10.10
C SER A 604 15.94 2.11 -11.14
N LYS A 605 15.66 1.41 -12.25
CA LYS A 605 14.74 1.90 -13.28
C LYS A 605 13.27 1.86 -12.86
N LEU A 606 12.86 0.87 -12.06
CA LEU A 606 11.51 0.79 -11.46
C LEU A 606 11.34 1.82 -10.32
N SER A 607 12.42 2.12 -9.60
CA SER A 607 12.42 3.00 -8.43
C SER A 607 12.89 4.42 -8.76
N ARG A 608 12.70 4.90 -10.00
CA ARG A 608 13.00 6.30 -10.33
C ARG A 608 12.07 7.24 -9.55
N PRO A 609 12.57 8.36 -8.98
CA PRO A 609 11.73 9.25 -8.18
C PRO A 609 10.53 9.82 -8.94
N ARG A 610 10.72 10.17 -10.22
CA ARG A 610 9.67 10.73 -11.09
C ARG A 610 8.82 9.63 -11.73
N PRO A 611 7.49 9.63 -11.56
CA PRO A 611 6.62 8.56 -12.06
C PRO A 611 6.68 8.36 -13.57
N GLY A 612 6.80 9.43 -14.36
CA GLY A 612 6.84 9.35 -15.83
C GLY A 612 8.11 8.69 -16.38
N GLN A 613 9.18 8.66 -15.58
CA GLN A 613 10.47 8.07 -15.96
C GLN A 613 10.61 6.60 -15.55
N ARG A 614 9.66 6.05 -14.78
CA ARG A 614 9.75 4.68 -14.27
C ARG A 614 9.55 3.67 -15.39
N LEU A 615 10.40 2.64 -15.40
CA LEU A 615 10.21 1.47 -16.24
C LEU A 615 8.80 0.89 -16.01
N GLY A 616 8.06 0.63 -17.08
CA GLY A 616 6.65 0.21 -16.97
C GLY A 616 5.64 1.34 -17.16
N ASN A 617 6.04 2.60 -16.96
CA ASN A 617 5.19 3.79 -17.16
C ASN A 617 5.62 4.67 -18.35
N THR A 618 6.73 4.33 -19.00
CA THR A 618 7.23 4.90 -20.27
C THR A 618 6.31 4.56 -21.46
N LYS A 619 6.70 4.96 -22.68
CA LYS A 619 5.90 4.78 -23.91
C LYS A 619 5.47 3.34 -24.18
N ASN A 620 6.36 2.36 -23.97
CA ASN A 620 6.04 0.94 -24.21
C ASN A 620 5.38 0.28 -22.98
N GLY A 621 5.22 1.02 -21.88
CA GLY A 621 4.62 0.56 -20.65
C GLY A 621 5.29 -0.71 -20.11
N ILE A 622 4.47 -1.67 -19.67
CA ILE A 622 4.94 -2.93 -19.07
C ILE A 622 5.77 -3.81 -20.01
N LYS A 623 5.75 -3.56 -21.34
CA LYS A 623 6.62 -4.28 -22.29
C LYS A 623 8.10 -4.04 -22.00
N ASP A 624 8.48 -2.82 -21.60
CA ASP A 624 9.87 -2.50 -21.24
C ASP A 624 10.32 -3.27 -19.99
N VAL A 625 9.40 -3.55 -19.06
CA VAL A 625 9.69 -4.39 -17.89
C VAL A 625 9.99 -5.82 -18.34
N ARG A 626 9.17 -6.39 -19.23
CA ARG A 626 9.36 -7.76 -19.74
C ARG A 626 10.65 -7.95 -20.52
N ASN A 627 11.04 -6.93 -21.28
CA ASN A 627 12.23 -6.94 -22.13
C ASN A 627 13.52 -6.57 -21.37
N HIS A 628 13.42 -6.20 -20.10
CA HIS A 628 14.60 -5.87 -19.31
C HIS A 628 15.52 -7.11 -19.17
N ARG A 629 16.84 -6.91 -19.29
CA ARG A 629 17.85 -7.98 -19.26
C ARG A 629 17.82 -8.89 -18.02
N TRP A 630 17.21 -8.44 -16.92
CA TRP A 630 17.02 -9.24 -15.71
C TRP A 630 16.03 -10.39 -15.90
N PHE A 631 15.13 -10.29 -16.90
CA PHE A 631 14.21 -11.35 -17.31
C PHE A 631 14.69 -12.11 -18.56
N SER A 632 15.97 -12.04 -18.93
CA SER A 632 16.50 -12.64 -20.17
C SER A 632 16.27 -14.16 -20.28
N SER A 633 16.23 -14.87 -19.15
CA SER A 633 15.95 -16.32 -19.09
C SER A 633 14.45 -16.65 -19.05
N MET A 634 13.57 -15.65 -18.94
CA MET A 634 12.13 -15.85 -18.75
C MET A 634 11.41 -16.09 -20.08
N ASN A 635 10.79 -17.26 -20.22
CA ASN A 635 9.86 -17.52 -21.32
C ASN A 635 8.44 -17.10 -20.91
N TRP A 636 8.08 -15.85 -21.25
CA TRP A 636 6.79 -15.25 -20.91
C TRP A 636 5.57 -16.01 -21.45
N HIS A 637 5.69 -16.65 -22.62
CA HIS A 637 4.60 -17.45 -23.17
C HIS A 637 4.35 -18.69 -22.31
N LYS A 638 5.40 -19.49 -22.03
CA LYS A 638 5.31 -20.67 -21.16
C LYS A 638 4.84 -20.32 -19.75
N LEU A 639 5.23 -19.15 -19.23
CA LEU A 639 4.74 -18.65 -17.95
C LEU A 639 3.21 -18.48 -17.97
N ARG A 640 2.68 -17.77 -18.98
CA ARG A 640 1.22 -17.49 -19.11
C ARG A 640 0.38 -18.74 -19.27
N VAL A 641 0.89 -19.76 -19.97
CA VAL A 641 0.17 -21.04 -20.15
C VAL A 641 0.44 -22.04 -19.02
N GLY A 642 1.18 -21.65 -17.97
CA GLY A 642 1.45 -22.50 -16.81
C GLY A 642 2.34 -23.70 -17.10
N GLN A 643 3.21 -23.62 -18.12
CA GLN A 643 4.10 -24.70 -18.58
C GLN A 643 5.54 -24.58 -18.08
N LEU A 644 5.88 -23.52 -17.32
CA LEU A 644 7.18 -23.45 -16.66
C LEU A 644 7.18 -24.30 -15.38
N ASN A 645 8.28 -25.02 -15.18
CA ASN A 645 8.57 -25.63 -13.89
C ASN A 645 8.95 -24.51 -12.91
N ALA A 646 8.10 -24.27 -11.92
CA ALA A 646 8.28 -23.17 -10.99
C ALA A 646 9.42 -23.48 -10.00
N PRO A 647 10.52 -22.69 -9.96
CA PRO A 647 11.63 -22.92 -9.03
C PRO A 647 11.21 -22.73 -7.57
N THR A 648 10.11 -22.05 -7.32
CA THR A 648 9.45 -21.85 -6.02
C THR A 648 8.87 -23.12 -5.41
N VAL A 649 8.66 -24.21 -6.18
CA VAL A 649 8.17 -25.49 -5.63
C VAL A 649 9.09 -25.99 -4.51
N ARG A 650 10.39 -25.70 -4.57
CA ARG A 650 11.36 -26.05 -3.53
C ARG A 650 11.13 -25.35 -2.18
N LEU A 651 10.34 -24.27 -2.17
CA LEU A 651 9.95 -23.53 -0.95
C LEU A 651 8.70 -24.11 -0.27
N ILE A 652 7.96 -24.99 -0.96
CA ILE A 652 6.71 -25.57 -0.48
C ILE A 652 7.01 -26.80 0.35
N ARG A 653 6.55 -26.82 1.60
CA ARG A 653 6.70 -27.98 2.50
C ARG A 653 5.72 -29.08 2.08
N LYS A 654 6.15 -30.34 2.21
CA LYS A 654 5.29 -31.51 2.05
C LYS A 654 4.61 -31.81 3.39
N GLY A 655 3.33 -32.19 3.35
CA GLY A 655 2.54 -32.51 4.54
C GLY A 655 1.05 -32.21 4.34
N PRO A 656 0.29 -32.04 5.45
CA PRO A 656 -1.09 -31.59 5.39
C PRO A 656 -1.23 -30.30 4.59
N CYS A 657 -2.39 -30.08 3.97
CA CYS A 657 -2.60 -28.94 3.06
C CYS A 657 -2.36 -27.55 3.70
N TYR A 658 -2.40 -27.47 5.03
CA TYR A 658 -2.18 -26.26 5.83
C TYR A 658 -0.76 -26.13 6.40
N ILE A 659 0.18 -27.02 6.05
CA ILE A 659 1.54 -27.06 6.63
C ILE A 659 2.38 -25.80 6.35
N ASN A 660 2.01 -25.04 5.31
CA ASN A 660 2.68 -23.80 4.91
C ASN A 660 2.08 -22.55 5.58
N PHE A 661 1.19 -22.72 6.55
CA PHE A 661 0.54 -21.62 7.28
C PHE A 661 0.88 -21.67 8.76
N ASP A 662 1.01 -20.50 9.37
CA ASP A 662 1.16 -20.37 10.81
C ASP A 662 -0.09 -20.89 11.53
N ARG A 663 0.09 -21.43 12.73
CA ARG A 663 -1.03 -21.92 13.55
C ARG A 663 -1.56 -20.76 14.40
N PHE A 664 -2.86 -20.49 14.30
CA PHE A 664 -3.54 -19.44 15.07
C PHE A 664 -4.51 -20.06 16.09
N PRO A 665 -4.57 -19.56 17.33
CA PRO A 665 -5.56 -20.04 18.30
C PRO A 665 -6.99 -19.68 17.89
N ILE A 666 -7.93 -20.49 18.36
CA ILE A 666 -9.33 -20.08 18.47
C ILE A 666 -9.37 -19.03 19.58
N LEU A 667 -9.80 -17.81 19.26
CA LEU A 667 -10.13 -16.79 20.26
C LEU A 667 -11.62 -16.88 20.59
#